data_AF-A0A9P3MK51-F1
#
_entry.id   AF-A0A9P3MK51-F1
#
_cell.length_a   1.000
_cell.length_b   1.000
_cell.length_c   1.000
_cell.angle_alpha   90.00
_cell.angle_beta   90.00
_cell.angle_gamma   90.00
#
_symmetry.space_group_name_H-M   'P 1'
#
loop_
_entity.id
_entity.type
_entity.pdbx_description
1 polymer ?
#
loop_
_entity_poly.entity_id
_entity_poly.type
_entity_poly.pdbx_seq_one_letter_code
_entity_poly.pdbx_strand_id
1 'polypeptide(L)'
;LLLAVHACFVLASPATAGIYAPPRLTQDESTDGVRSWSHVSAVSSPTNAAAGHLAPSQLRALLTLNRVWKAWPGNGARTPACAQWTGVACDHQGQVTSLSLPDMGISSVIPTDIRLLTALQQIDLSYNDFKQALPLDAFGQLKQLRALNLSFNLDLTGSINMLTSLPLLQQVDLSNTQIGGSLPSAISSLTRLGHLDLTLSQVSGSLPATMSQLSTLSYLSLRQLNNLTGVMSQYTWLSLLTNLHTLDITSAHDISGDLSTMSLFSTLGSLRRLTFSDMHMWGELPVSLALLQNLTYLDLSFLRFRQLPFWLTALSELRYLDVAHEANLRTGAVPQDLSRLSHLEYFKAYGNGLLGFLPESWGSLTNLTMLSLENNQLVGSIPHQFSSLRSLKTLNLKLNQLSGSLPDVFSTTLENLMLAANKFGGSIPSFVGRLVLLTDLALQVNSFSGAIPPQLTALTGITELYLMGNFLSAGLEVVSEMNWLYLLDVTNNSFSGSLPASFSRLTSLDAINLSYNNFGGTFPSVLLTLTQLGLIDLSYNNFGGPIPREITAFSNLMYLYMDRNHMVGDIPPGLFLSPKIFELSFAYNNLQGALPPQLSTSSSLAMLKLEGNSFSGPLPDFNGWCNSSLTALYLGFNNLTGPIPHSISVLSSLYTLTLQGNQLSGSIPSGLAALKQLNMLWLADNSLSGPLPEFLGGLNATIQLLLDGNAFEGQLPASICNLTALEVIGVRNNRLYGSFPTCLFDFPALNYVDMSNNSFYGPINLDFIGMNPTPTDGVSRPAVINLAFNYFYGEPIVYAGGFKACPTPRVTRINMSDLNTMGYSAGGNKRRAFTAGLQCVQAYATVQASYKGNCLSLNKQLKCAVKEVQRGEEECATFCSITDLGPCNGRGACVPPTQGSTGEFRCLCEAPYVTVTIANGSTCALATETTSSSLSTAAIVGISLSCFVGLSVLAAVLLILLRPKRRNP
;
A
#
# COMPACT_ATOMS: atom_id res chain seq x y z
N LEU A 1 -6.06 -12.05 2.72
CA LEU A 1 -5.65 -11.23 1.55
C LEU A 1 -6.62 -10.06 1.29
N LEU A 2 -7.95 -10.26 1.30
CA LEU A 2 -8.91 -9.17 1.03
C LEU A 2 -8.91 -8.04 2.08
N LEU A 3 -8.73 -8.34 3.38
CA LEU A 3 -8.49 -7.30 4.40
C LEU A 3 -7.16 -6.54 4.18
N ALA A 4 -6.16 -7.15 3.57
CA ALA A 4 -4.95 -6.43 3.14
C ALA A 4 -5.20 -5.60 1.87
N VAL A 5 -6.16 -5.98 1.01
CA VAL A 5 -6.61 -5.13 -0.10
C VAL A 5 -7.39 -3.92 0.44
N HIS A 6 -8.32 -4.09 1.38
CA HIS A 6 -9.03 -2.95 2.02
C HIS A 6 -8.10 -2.07 2.87
N ALA A 7 -7.24 -2.65 3.72
CA ALA A 7 -6.28 -1.89 4.50
C ALA A 7 -5.24 -1.16 3.63
N CYS A 8 -4.81 -1.75 2.50
CA CYS A 8 -3.99 -1.02 1.51
C CYS A 8 -4.79 0.03 0.74
N PHE A 9 -6.09 -0.11 0.52
CA PHE A 9 -6.91 0.95 -0.07
C PHE A 9 -7.02 2.18 0.86
N VAL A 10 -6.96 1.99 2.19
CA VAL A 10 -6.98 3.08 3.18
C VAL A 10 -5.57 3.62 3.52
N LEU A 11 -4.51 2.84 3.25
CA LEU A 11 -3.10 3.21 3.47
C LEU A 11 -2.32 3.57 2.19
N ALA A 12 -2.96 3.57 1.00
CA ALA A 12 -2.30 3.90 -0.27
C ALA A 12 -3.22 4.55 -1.32
N SER A 13 -3.60 5.82 -1.09
CA SER A 13 -3.86 6.82 -2.15
C SER A 13 -4.05 8.22 -1.53
N PRO A 14 -3.52 9.27 -2.16
CA PRO A 14 -4.21 9.85 -3.32
C PRO A 14 -3.31 9.95 -4.56
N ALA A 15 -3.33 8.92 -5.43
CA ALA A 15 -2.61 8.92 -6.70
C ALA A 15 -3.45 8.39 -7.88
N THR A 16 -4.75 8.72 -7.94
CA THR A 16 -5.52 8.76 -9.20
C THR A 16 -6.51 9.93 -9.16
N ALA A 17 -6.59 10.68 -10.25
CA ALA A 17 -7.46 11.85 -10.34
C ALA A 17 -8.86 11.49 -10.84
N GLY A 18 -9.87 11.97 -10.12
CA GLY A 18 -11.00 12.67 -10.74
C GLY A 18 -12.12 11.87 -11.42
N ILE A 19 -13.01 11.25 -10.63
CA ILE A 19 -14.47 11.34 -10.86
C ILE A 19 -15.19 11.50 -9.51
N TYR A 20 -15.45 12.73 -9.09
CA TYR A 20 -16.56 13.05 -8.17
C TYR A 20 -17.07 14.46 -8.50
N ALA A 21 -18.39 14.62 -8.50
CA ALA A 21 -19.04 15.90 -8.81
C ALA A 21 -18.64 16.99 -7.79
N PRO A 22 -18.49 18.26 -8.21
CA PRO A 22 -17.98 19.30 -7.33
C PRO A 22 -18.99 19.65 -6.21
N PRO A 23 -18.55 19.76 -4.94
CA PRO A 23 -19.36 20.42 -3.92
C PRO A 23 -19.51 21.91 -4.25
N ARG A 24 -20.64 22.49 -3.86
CA ARG A 24 -20.92 23.93 -4.05
C ARG A 24 -19.87 24.77 -3.30
N LEU A 25 -18.93 25.36 -4.04
CA LEU A 25 -18.13 26.46 -3.52
C LEU A 25 -18.98 27.72 -3.46
N THR A 26 -18.99 28.35 -2.28
CA THR A 26 -19.55 29.66 -2.02
C THR A 26 -18.80 30.71 -2.84
N GLN A 27 -19.53 31.49 -3.63
CA GLN A 27 -19.01 32.73 -4.22
C GLN A 27 -18.84 33.76 -3.11
N ASP A 28 -17.69 34.43 -3.08
CA ASP A 28 -17.62 35.86 -2.81
C ASP A 28 -16.55 36.49 -3.69
N GLU A 29 -17.06 37.34 -4.60
CA GLU A 29 -16.56 38.65 -5.05
C GLU A 29 -15.07 38.81 -5.44
N SER A 30 -14.75 39.37 -6.61
CA SER A 30 -15.39 40.54 -7.23
C SER A 30 -15.54 40.49 -8.77
N THR A 31 -16.72 40.90 -9.27
CA THR A 31 -17.01 41.68 -10.51
C THR A 31 -16.26 41.35 -11.82
N ASP A 32 -16.92 41.06 -12.96
CA ASP A 32 -18.15 41.69 -13.48
C ASP A 32 -19.09 40.73 -14.26
N GLY A 33 -20.41 40.95 -14.14
CA GLY A 33 -21.20 41.11 -15.36
C GLY A 33 -22.04 39.95 -15.96
N VAL A 34 -22.49 38.93 -15.21
CA VAL A 34 -23.52 37.98 -15.73
C VAL A 34 -24.70 37.84 -14.77
N ARG A 35 -25.89 38.32 -15.18
CA ARG A 35 -27.15 38.18 -14.42
C ARG A 35 -27.79 36.82 -14.64
N SER A 36 -28.11 36.12 -13.55
CA SER A 36 -28.99 34.96 -13.56
C SER A 36 -30.43 35.33 -13.96
N TRP A 37 -31.13 34.43 -14.65
CA TRP A 37 -32.56 34.54 -14.93
C TRP A 37 -33.28 33.29 -14.41
N SER A 38 -34.24 33.48 -13.50
CA SER A 38 -35.23 32.46 -13.13
C SER A 38 -36.62 33.08 -12.98
N HIS A 39 -37.62 32.36 -13.48
CA HIS A 39 -39.08 32.56 -13.35
C HIS A 39 -39.70 33.98 -13.34
N VAL A 40 -40.36 34.36 -14.44
CA VAL A 40 -41.66 35.08 -14.42
C VAL A 40 -42.58 34.49 -15.51
N SER A 41 -43.89 34.50 -15.24
CA SER A 41 -44.98 33.92 -16.04
C SER A 41 -45.67 34.87 -17.03
N ALA A 42 -46.06 34.33 -18.17
CA ALA A 42 -47.28 34.55 -18.97
C ALA A 42 -47.79 35.97 -19.39
N VAL A 43 -48.19 36.04 -20.66
CA VAL A 43 -49.10 37.00 -21.34
C VAL A 43 -48.64 38.45 -21.58
N SER A 44 -48.21 38.75 -22.82
CA SER A 44 -49.02 39.53 -23.79
C SER A 44 -48.21 39.87 -25.06
N SER A 45 -48.93 40.03 -26.17
CA SER A 45 -48.45 40.60 -27.44
C SER A 45 -49.45 41.71 -27.86
N PRO A 46 -49.21 42.50 -28.92
CA PRO A 46 -48.02 42.61 -29.78
C PRO A 46 -47.52 44.07 -29.96
N THR A 47 -46.38 44.28 -30.66
CA THR A 47 -46.31 45.04 -31.94
C THR A 47 -44.87 45.27 -32.44
N ASN A 48 -44.70 45.11 -33.76
CA ASN A 48 -43.70 45.72 -34.64
C ASN A 48 -42.23 45.85 -34.20
N ALA A 49 -41.42 44.86 -34.58
CA ALA A 49 -40.03 45.06 -34.99
C ALA A 49 -39.75 44.23 -36.26
N ALA A 50 -38.86 44.70 -37.12
CA ALA A 50 -38.66 44.13 -38.47
C ALA A 50 -38.23 42.65 -38.44
N ALA A 51 -38.89 41.82 -39.24
CA ALA A 51 -38.56 40.41 -39.38
C ALA A 51 -37.26 40.22 -40.19
N GLY A 52 -36.13 40.12 -39.48
CA GLY A 52 -34.87 39.62 -40.04
C GLY A 52 -35.00 38.14 -40.40
N HIS A 53 -35.28 37.85 -41.67
CA HIS A 53 -35.21 36.47 -42.17
C HIS A 53 -33.74 36.04 -42.27
N LEU A 54 -33.39 34.95 -41.59
CA LEU A 54 -32.11 34.23 -41.79
C LEU A 54 -31.84 34.03 -43.28
N ALA A 55 -30.60 34.28 -43.72
CA ALA A 55 -30.21 33.99 -45.09
C ALA A 55 -30.45 32.50 -45.41
N PRO A 56 -30.92 32.12 -46.62
CA PRO A 56 -31.22 30.72 -46.94
C PRO A 56 -30.04 29.75 -46.73
N SER A 57 -28.81 30.23 -46.87
CA SER A 57 -27.58 29.50 -46.55
C SER A 57 -27.41 29.24 -45.05
N GLN A 58 -27.62 30.24 -44.19
CA GLN A 58 -27.57 30.10 -42.74
C GLN A 58 -28.69 29.20 -42.23
N LEU A 59 -29.92 29.40 -42.71
CA LEU A 59 -31.06 28.55 -42.36
C LEU A 59 -30.83 27.10 -42.80
N ARG A 60 -30.25 26.87 -43.99
CA ARG A 60 -29.87 25.52 -44.45
C ARG A 60 -28.81 24.89 -43.55
N ALA A 61 -27.75 25.64 -43.21
CA ALA A 61 -26.69 25.17 -42.33
C ALA A 61 -27.24 24.77 -40.95
N LEU A 62 -28.03 25.66 -40.35
CA LEU A 62 -28.76 25.43 -39.11
C LEU A 62 -29.66 24.18 -39.22
N LEU A 63 -30.44 24.01 -40.29
CA LEU A 63 -31.26 22.81 -40.47
C LEU A 63 -30.44 21.52 -40.66
N THR A 64 -29.25 21.56 -41.28
CA THR A 64 -28.32 20.43 -41.30
C THR A 64 -27.83 20.11 -39.88
N LEU A 65 -27.34 21.12 -39.15
CA LEU A 65 -26.84 21.00 -37.78
C LEU A 65 -27.89 20.36 -36.85
N ASN A 66 -29.16 20.80 -36.94
CA ASN A 66 -30.28 20.22 -36.18
C ASN A 66 -30.42 18.70 -36.42
N ARG A 67 -30.41 18.27 -37.68
CA ARG A 67 -30.57 16.85 -38.04
C ARG A 67 -29.43 15.98 -37.54
N VAL A 68 -28.22 16.52 -37.48
CA VAL A 68 -27.01 15.81 -37.05
C VAL A 68 -26.94 15.72 -35.53
N TRP A 69 -27.28 16.81 -34.83
CA TRP A 69 -27.09 16.92 -33.38
C TRP A 69 -28.33 16.54 -32.55
N LYS A 70 -29.55 16.62 -33.10
CA LYS A 70 -30.85 16.24 -32.51
C LYS A 70 -31.24 16.90 -31.18
N ALA A 71 -30.30 17.47 -30.45
CA ALA A 71 -30.43 17.97 -29.10
C ALA A 71 -30.96 19.41 -29.03
N TRP A 72 -31.67 19.90 -30.04
CA TRP A 72 -32.25 21.26 -30.08
C TRP A 72 -33.74 21.24 -29.73
N PRO A 73 -34.14 21.59 -28.49
CA PRO A 73 -35.53 21.66 -28.08
C PRO A 73 -35.97 23.13 -28.17
N GLY A 74 -36.55 23.54 -29.31
CA GLY A 74 -36.92 24.94 -29.55
C GLY A 74 -38.06 25.09 -30.57
N ASN A 75 -39.30 25.03 -30.05
CA ASN A 75 -40.62 25.38 -30.64
C ASN A 75 -40.88 25.22 -32.16
N GLY A 76 -42.01 24.58 -32.49
CA GLY A 76 -42.56 24.39 -33.84
C GLY A 76 -43.10 25.65 -34.53
N ALA A 77 -42.39 26.77 -34.45
CA ALA A 77 -42.71 28.00 -35.17
C ALA A 77 -42.46 27.85 -36.68
N ARG A 78 -43.42 28.26 -37.52
CA ARG A 78 -43.31 28.19 -38.99
C ARG A 78 -42.34 29.22 -39.62
N THR A 79 -41.68 30.04 -38.80
CA THR A 79 -40.66 31.02 -39.19
C THR A 79 -39.62 31.14 -38.07
N PRO A 80 -38.37 30.68 -38.26
CA PRO A 80 -37.36 30.76 -37.20
C PRO A 80 -36.71 32.15 -37.16
N ALA A 81 -36.92 32.87 -36.06
CA ALA A 81 -35.92 33.82 -35.59
C ALA A 81 -34.86 33.00 -34.83
N CYS A 82 -33.59 33.07 -35.24
CA CYS A 82 -32.52 32.23 -34.68
C CYS A 82 -32.37 32.33 -33.15
N ALA A 83 -32.70 33.47 -32.55
CA ALA A 83 -32.72 33.66 -31.10
C ALA A 83 -33.75 32.79 -30.34
N GLN A 84 -34.61 32.04 -31.04
CA GLN A 84 -35.51 31.05 -30.45
C GLN A 84 -34.93 29.64 -30.38
N TRP A 85 -33.74 29.39 -30.96
CA TRP A 85 -33.14 28.07 -31.00
C TRP A 85 -32.14 27.94 -29.84
N THR A 86 -32.39 26.97 -28.96
CA THR A 86 -31.55 26.70 -27.79
C THR A 86 -30.09 26.52 -28.20
N GLY A 87 -29.20 27.30 -27.59
CA GLY A 87 -27.78 27.32 -27.93
C GLY A 87 -27.39 28.13 -29.16
N VAL A 88 -28.30 28.89 -29.78
CA VAL A 88 -28.01 29.73 -30.96
C VAL A 88 -28.28 31.20 -30.66
N ALA A 89 -27.29 32.06 -30.86
CA ALA A 89 -27.44 33.51 -30.79
C ALA A 89 -27.23 34.18 -32.15
N CYS A 90 -27.86 35.36 -32.32
CA CYS A 90 -27.78 36.15 -33.53
C CYS A 90 -27.54 37.63 -33.23
N ASP A 91 -27.00 38.35 -34.22
CA ASP A 91 -26.94 39.82 -34.21
C ASP A 91 -28.29 40.48 -34.58
N HIS A 92 -28.31 41.81 -34.57
CA HIS A 92 -29.46 42.62 -34.96
C HIS A 92 -29.87 42.49 -36.44
N GLN A 93 -29.05 41.85 -37.28
CA GLN A 93 -29.31 41.59 -38.69
C GLN A 93 -29.82 40.15 -38.93
N GLY A 94 -29.93 39.34 -37.86
CA GLY A 94 -30.35 37.95 -37.93
C GLY A 94 -29.25 36.97 -38.35
N GLN A 95 -27.98 37.38 -38.34
CA GLN A 95 -26.86 36.49 -38.63
C GLN A 95 -26.42 35.73 -37.38
N VAL A 96 -26.15 34.43 -37.51
CA VAL A 96 -25.73 33.58 -36.38
C VAL A 96 -24.33 33.97 -35.90
N THR A 97 -24.23 34.38 -34.63
CA THR A 97 -22.99 34.87 -34.00
C THR A 97 -22.49 33.98 -32.87
N SER A 98 -23.34 33.15 -32.24
CA SER A 98 -22.89 32.17 -31.24
C SER A 98 -23.61 30.83 -31.41
N LEU A 99 -22.87 29.76 -31.12
CA LEU A 99 -23.33 28.39 -31.07
C LEU A 99 -22.75 27.74 -29.81
N SER A 100 -23.59 27.43 -28.82
CA SER A 100 -23.20 26.85 -27.53
C SER A 100 -24.13 25.69 -27.18
N LEU A 101 -23.57 24.47 -27.16
CA LEU A 101 -24.26 23.21 -26.89
C LEU A 101 -23.44 22.29 -25.95
N PRO A 102 -22.98 22.78 -24.78
CA PRO A 102 -22.23 21.97 -23.83
C PRO A 102 -23.13 20.92 -23.14
N ASP A 103 -22.58 19.75 -22.81
CA ASP A 103 -23.25 18.67 -22.05
C ASP A 103 -24.61 18.22 -22.64
N MET A 104 -24.68 18.13 -23.97
CA MET A 104 -25.90 17.77 -24.70
C MET A 104 -25.95 16.30 -25.12
N GLY A 105 -24.95 15.49 -24.73
CA GLY A 105 -24.85 14.07 -25.08
C GLY A 105 -24.68 13.81 -26.60
N ILE A 106 -24.14 14.77 -27.35
CA ILE A 106 -24.02 14.67 -28.81
C ILE A 106 -22.86 13.74 -29.18
N SER A 107 -23.19 12.53 -29.64
CA SER A 107 -22.24 11.49 -30.06
C SER A 107 -22.07 11.38 -31.58
N SER A 108 -22.27 12.49 -32.30
CA SER A 108 -22.35 12.50 -33.78
C SER A 108 -21.08 13.13 -34.40
N VAL A 109 -21.19 13.58 -35.64
CA VAL A 109 -20.15 14.33 -36.36
C VAL A 109 -20.34 15.84 -36.21
N ILE A 110 -19.27 16.61 -36.30
CA ILE A 110 -19.35 18.07 -36.52
C ILE A 110 -19.45 18.27 -38.05
N PRO A 111 -20.60 18.74 -38.58
CA PRO A 111 -20.82 18.74 -40.03
C PRO A 111 -20.12 19.92 -40.71
N THR A 112 -19.64 19.68 -41.93
CA THR A 112 -18.91 20.68 -42.74
C THR A 112 -19.74 21.91 -43.12
N ASP A 113 -21.07 21.81 -43.08
CA ASP A 113 -22.00 22.93 -43.29
C ASP A 113 -21.84 24.07 -42.26
N ILE A 114 -21.17 23.85 -41.12
CA ILE A 114 -20.85 24.91 -40.15
C ILE A 114 -20.14 26.11 -40.80
N ARG A 115 -19.34 25.88 -41.87
CA ARG A 115 -18.66 26.92 -42.67
C ARG A 115 -19.57 28.00 -43.26
N LEU A 116 -20.87 27.73 -43.36
CA LEU A 116 -21.88 28.67 -43.88
C LEU A 116 -22.28 29.73 -42.84
N LEU A 117 -21.93 29.53 -41.56
CA LEU A 117 -22.14 30.47 -40.47
C LEU A 117 -20.96 31.46 -40.40
N THR A 118 -20.73 32.22 -41.46
CA THR A 118 -19.52 33.08 -41.60
C THR A 118 -19.42 34.22 -40.58
N ALA A 119 -20.52 34.59 -39.93
CA ALA A 119 -20.59 35.60 -38.86
C ALA A 119 -20.33 35.04 -37.45
N LEU A 120 -20.08 33.74 -37.32
CA LEU A 120 -19.96 33.06 -36.03
C LEU A 120 -18.72 33.54 -35.26
N GLN A 121 -18.94 34.01 -34.03
CA GLN A 121 -17.93 34.58 -33.13
C GLN A 121 -17.61 33.63 -31.97
N GLN A 122 -18.52 32.73 -31.60
CA GLN A 122 -18.33 31.74 -30.54
C GLN A 122 -18.85 30.37 -30.95
N ILE A 123 -18.03 29.35 -30.66
CA ILE A 123 -18.40 27.93 -30.66
C ILE A 123 -18.09 27.39 -29.27
N ASP A 124 -19.07 26.73 -28.66
CA ASP A 124 -18.89 25.86 -27.50
C ASP A 124 -19.62 24.54 -27.73
N LEU A 125 -18.85 23.46 -27.82
CA LEU A 125 -19.32 22.09 -28.03
C LEU A 125 -18.74 21.15 -26.95
N SER A 126 -18.36 21.71 -25.80
CA SER A 126 -17.68 20.97 -24.73
C SER A 126 -18.55 19.88 -24.07
N TYR A 127 -17.95 18.92 -23.39
CA TYR A 127 -18.65 17.81 -22.70
C TYR A 127 -19.63 17.06 -23.62
N ASN A 128 -19.14 16.63 -24.79
CA ASN A 128 -19.90 15.82 -25.73
C ASN A 128 -19.08 14.57 -26.13
N ASP A 129 -19.56 13.80 -27.11
CA ASP A 129 -18.97 12.51 -27.50
C ASP A 129 -18.58 12.52 -29.00
N PHE A 130 -17.99 13.63 -29.48
CA PHE A 130 -17.58 13.79 -30.89
C PHE A 130 -16.34 12.93 -31.24
N LYS A 131 -16.51 11.88 -32.06
CA LYS A 131 -15.46 10.84 -32.34
C LYS A 131 -14.77 10.93 -33.69
N GLN A 132 -14.65 12.11 -34.27
CA GLN A 132 -14.14 12.29 -35.63
C GLN A 132 -12.92 13.21 -35.70
N ALA A 133 -12.29 13.28 -36.87
CA ALA A 133 -11.39 14.38 -37.18
C ALA A 133 -12.19 15.69 -37.34
N LEU A 134 -11.71 16.78 -36.73
CA LEU A 134 -12.30 18.11 -36.89
C LEU A 134 -12.24 18.54 -38.38
N PRO A 135 -13.34 19.05 -38.97
CA PRO A 135 -13.35 19.45 -40.38
C PRO A 135 -12.58 20.76 -40.60
N LEU A 136 -11.25 20.66 -40.73
CA LEU A 136 -10.31 21.79 -40.75
C LEU A 136 -10.67 22.84 -41.81
N ASP A 137 -11.02 22.42 -43.02
CA ASP A 137 -11.45 23.32 -44.12
C ASP A 137 -12.72 24.11 -43.79
N ALA A 138 -13.62 23.53 -42.99
CA ALA A 138 -14.87 24.19 -42.61
C ALA A 138 -14.63 25.21 -41.48
N PHE A 139 -13.87 24.82 -40.45
CA PHE A 139 -13.47 25.73 -39.38
C PHE A 139 -12.62 26.88 -39.92
N GLY A 140 -11.69 26.62 -40.84
CA GLY A 140 -10.82 27.62 -41.43
C GLY A 140 -11.54 28.75 -42.17
N GLN A 141 -12.84 28.63 -42.49
CA GLN A 141 -13.66 29.71 -43.09
C GLN A 141 -14.33 30.62 -42.05
N LEU A 142 -14.34 30.27 -40.76
CA LEU A 142 -15.01 31.01 -39.69
C LEU A 142 -14.19 32.21 -39.22
N LYS A 143 -13.85 33.13 -40.13
CA LYS A 143 -12.91 34.23 -39.89
C LYS A 143 -13.33 35.23 -38.79
N GLN A 144 -14.59 35.19 -38.35
CA GLN A 144 -15.11 36.01 -37.25
C GLN A 144 -14.96 35.36 -35.86
N LEU A 145 -14.49 34.11 -35.78
CA LEU A 145 -14.43 33.34 -34.54
C LEU A 145 -13.46 33.95 -33.53
N ARG A 146 -13.94 34.14 -32.31
CA ARG A 146 -13.24 34.71 -31.14
C ARG A 146 -13.11 33.70 -30.01
N ALA A 147 -14.12 32.88 -29.78
CA ALA A 147 -14.10 31.83 -28.77
C ALA A 147 -14.35 30.46 -29.41
N LEU A 148 -13.48 29.50 -29.10
CA LEU A 148 -13.61 28.10 -29.50
C LEU A 148 -13.39 27.20 -28.29
N ASN A 149 -14.47 26.58 -27.81
CA ASN A 149 -14.42 25.54 -26.80
C ASN A 149 -14.86 24.20 -27.41
N LEU A 150 -13.96 23.21 -27.38
CA LEU A 150 -14.20 21.83 -27.82
C LEU A 150 -13.87 20.80 -26.71
N SER A 151 -13.67 21.25 -25.47
CA SER A 151 -13.09 20.42 -24.41
C SER A 151 -13.98 19.26 -23.96
N PHE A 152 -13.38 18.26 -23.31
CA PHE A 152 -14.06 17.05 -22.86
C PHE A 152 -14.80 16.34 -24.00
N ASN A 153 -14.10 16.18 -25.12
CA ASN A 153 -14.51 15.33 -26.24
C ASN A 153 -13.37 14.34 -26.48
N LEU A 154 -13.35 13.27 -25.68
CA LEU A 154 -12.18 12.40 -25.50
C LEU A 154 -11.70 11.71 -26.78
N ASP A 155 -12.57 11.53 -27.78
CA ASP A 155 -12.29 10.90 -29.08
C ASP A 155 -12.16 11.92 -30.24
N LEU A 156 -12.23 13.22 -29.97
CA LEU A 156 -12.16 14.26 -31.01
C LEU A 156 -10.72 14.45 -31.48
N THR A 157 -10.44 14.05 -32.71
CA THR A 157 -9.10 14.17 -33.33
C THR A 157 -8.99 15.42 -34.20
N GLY A 158 -7.77 15.85 -34.52
CA GLY A 158 -7.56 17.00 -35.40
C GLY A 158 -6.14 17.54 -35.34
N SER A 159 -5.88 18.63 -36.08
CA SER A 159 -4.59 19.33 -36.06
C SER A 159 -4.72 20.73 -35.49
N ILE A 160 -3.94 21.04 -34.45
CA ILE A 160 -3.91 22.37 -33.81
C ILE A 160 -3.51 23.51 -34.77
N ASN A 161 -2.88 23.20 -35.90
CA ASN A 161 -2.54 24.16 -36.96
C ASN A 161 -3.75 24.98 -37.45
N MET A 162 -4.97 24.46 -37.32
CA MET A 162 -6.23 25.15 -37.65
C MET A 162 -6.36 26.54 -37.03
N LEU A 163 -5.79 26.75 -35.82
CA LEU A 163 -5.92 28.01 -35.10
C LEU A 163 -5.31 29.19 -35.89
N THR A 164 -4.26 28.94 -36.66
CA THR A 164 -3.61 29.97 -37.53
C THR A 164 -4.52 30.50 -38.64
N SER A 165 -5.59 29.78 -38.98
CA SER A 165 -6.59 30.23 -39.96
C SER A 165 -7.62 31.20 -39.37
N LEU A 166 -7.61 31.44 -38.05
CA LEU A 166 -8.67 32.11 -37.30
C LEU A 166 -8.11 33.34 -36.55
N PRO A 167 -7.81 34.45 -37.25
CA PRO A 167 -6.99 35.55 -36.72
C PRO A 167 -7.66 36.41 -35.62
N LEU A 168 -8.95 36.19 -35.34
CA LEU A 168 -9.70 36.93 -34.32
C LEU A 168 -9.87 36.16 -33.00
N LEU A 169 -9.28 34.96 -32.86
CA LEU A 169 -9.35 34.16 -31.64
C LEU A 169 -8.82 34.92 -30.41
N GLN A 170 -9.60 34.83 -29.35
CA GLN A 170 -9.40 35.40 -28.01
C GLN A 170 -9.36 34.29 -26.95
N GLN A 171 -10.19 33.25 -27.11
CA GLN A 171 -10.25 32.10 -26.22
C GLN A 171 -10.24 30.80 -27.03
N VAL A 172 -9.36 29.89 -26.64
CA VAL A 172 -9.28 28.52 -27.14
C VAL A 172 -9.21 27.58 -25.94
N ASP A 173 -10.10 26.59 -25.90
CA ASP A 173 -10.06 25.44 -25.01
C ASP A 173 -10.23 24.16 -25.84
N LEU A 174 -9.17 23.35 -25.88
CA LEU A 174 -9.10 22.05 -26.55
C LEU A 174 -8.79 20.94 -25.53
N SER A 175 -8.99 21.19 -24.24
CA SER A 175 -8.60 20.27 -23.18
C SER A 175 -9.38 18.95 -23.22
N ASN A 176 -8.75 17.84 -22.83
CA ASN A 176 -9.36 16.50 -22.85
C ASN A 176 -9.91 16.13 -24.26
N THR A 177 -9.06 16.25 -25.28
CA THR A 177 -9.34 15.84 -26.67
C THR A 177 -8.14 15.09 -27.28
N GLN A 178 -8.34 14.44 -28.43
CA GLN A 178 -7.24 13.87 -29.23
C GLN A 178 -6.73 14.82 -30.33
N ILE A 179 -7.00 16.13 -30.22
CA ILE A 179 -6.43 17.14 -31.13
C ILE A 179 -4.93 17.25 -30.86
N GLY A 180 -4.12 17.24 -31.92
CA GLY A 180 -2.67 17.20 -31.77
C GLY A 180 -1.86 17.80 -32.92
N GLY A 181 -0.62 17.35 -33.03
CA GLY A 181 0.40 17.94 -33.89
C GLY A 181 1.12 19.11 -33.21
N SER A 182 2.13 19.67 -33.89
CA SER A 182 2.96 20.73 -33.33
C SER A 182 2.35 22.13 -33.49
N LEU A 183 2.62 22.98 -32.50
CA LEU A 183 2.25 24.39 -32.54
C LEU A 183 3.11 25.13 -33.58
N PRO A 184 2.51 25.73 -34.63
CA PRO A 184 3.26 26.39 -35.69
C PRO A 184 3.74 27.77 -35.23
N SER A 185 4.89 28.22 -35.73
CA SER A 185 5.42 29.58 -35.44
C SER A 185 4.43 30.70 -35.79
N ALA A 186 3.57 30.47 -36.79
CA ALA A 186 2.50 31.37 -37.20
C ALA A 186 1.39 31.58 -36.14
N ILE A 187 1.38 30.85 -35.02
CA ILE A 187 0.46 31.13 -33.89
C ILE A 187 0.62 32.56 -33.36
N SER A 188 1.80 33.17 -33.52
CA SER A 188 2.06 34.56 -33.11
C SER A 188 1.22 35.60 -33.87
N SER A 189 0.57 35.23 -34.97
CA SER A 189 -0.45 36.06 -35.64
C SER A 189 -1.71 36.26 -34.80
N LEU A 190 -2.00 35.37 -33.84
CA LEU A 190 -3.18 35.41 -32.96
C LEU A 190 -3.01 36.41 -31.81
N THR A 191 -2.62 37.64 -32.14
CA THR A 191 -2.32 38.75 -31.21
C THR A 191 -3.44 39.11 -30.22
N ARG A 192 -4.66 38.58 -30.41
CA ARG A 192 -5.82 38.76 -29.54
C ARG A 192 -6.03 37.62 -28.53
N LEU A 193 -5.25 36.54 -28.62
CA LEU A 193 -5.43 35.31 -27.83
C LEU A 193 -5.11 35.55 -26.36
N GLY A 194 -6.16 35.68 -25.54
CA GLY A 194 -6.10 35.88 -24.09
C GLY A 194 -6.14 34.59 -23.27
N HIS A 195 -6.65 33.49 -23.83
CA HIS A 195 -6.79 32.21 -23.14
C HIS A 195 -6.49 31.03 -24.08
N LEU A 196 -5.58 30.14 -23.66
CA LEU A 196 -5.24 28.91 -24.37
C LEU A 196 -5.14 27.74 -23.37
N ASP A 197 -6.09 26.81 -23.44
CA ASP A 197 -6.04 25.54 -22.70
C ASP A 197 -5.84 24.36 -23.65
N LEU A 198 -4.77 23.60 -23.41
CA LEU A 198 -4.38 22.40 -24.15
C LEU A 198 -4.27 21.16 -23.24
N THR A 199 -4.77 21.23 -22.00
CA THR A 199 -4.68 20.18 -20.98
C THR A 199 -5.09 18.82 -21.53
N LEU A 200 -4.27 17.77 -21.33
CA LEU A 200 -4.59 16.39 -21.75
C LEU A 200 -4.92 16.25 -23.26
N SER A 201 -4.38 17.13 -24.11
CA SER A 201 -4.46 17.00 -25.57
C SER A 201 -3.25 16.27 -26.17
N GLN A 202 -3.30 15.96 -27.47
CA GLN A 202 -2.23 15.25 -28.19
C GLN A 202 -1.24 16.20 -28.90
N VAL A 203 -1.18 17.46 -28.45
CA VAL A 203 -0.23 18.47 -28.95
C VAL A 203 1.21 18.00 -28.68
N SER A 204 2.09 18.17 -29.66
CA SER A 204 3.41 17.54 -29.67
C SER A 204 4.54 18.43 -30.17
N GLY A 205 5.79 18.01 -29.94
CA GLY A 205 6.98 18.79 -30.30
C GLY A 205 7.22 19.96 -29.36
N SER A 206 8.00 20.95 -29.77
CA SER A 206 8.37 22.10 -28.92
C SER A 206 7.46 23.31 -29.11
N LEU A 207 7.25 24.06 -28.02
CA LEU A 207 6.53 25.34 -28.06
C LEU A 207 7.35 26.39 -28.84
N PRO A 208 6.79 27.04 -29.87
CA PRO A 208 7.54 28.00 -30.67
C PRO A 208 7.77 29.31 -29.91
N ALA A 209 9.03 29.78 -29.87
CA ALA A 209 9.41 31.02 -29.19
C ALA A 209 8.69 32.29 -29.69
N THR A 210 8.05 32.23 -30.87
CA THR A 210 7.18 33.30 -31.39
C THR A 210 5.92 33.50 -30.55
N MET A 211 5.55 32.56 -29.67
CA MET A 211 4.48 32.75 -28.68
C MET A 211 4.73 33.94 -27.73
N SER A 212 5.98 34.39 -27.57
CA SER A 212 6.30 35.66 -26.87
C SER A 212 5.59 36.90 -27.40
N GLN A 213 5.11 36.87 -28.65
CA GLN A 213 4.35 37.98 -29.26
C GLN A 213 2.88 38.01 -28.84
N LEU A 214 2.39 36.97 -28.14
CA LEU A 214 1.00 36.87 -27.64
C LEU A 214 0.83 37.69 -26.35
N SER A 215 1.10 38.99 -26.42
CA SER A 215 1.11 39.89 -25.25
C SER A 215 -0.25 40.02 -24.55
N THR A 216 -1.34 39.59 -25.17
CA THR A 216 -2.69 39.53 -24.58
C THR A 216 -2.93 38.26 -23.75
N LEU A 217 -2.05 37.26 -23.80
CA LEU A 217 -2.25 35.96 -23.17
C LEU A 217 -2.24 36.09 -21.63
N SER A 218 -3.37 35.72 -21.03
CA SER A 218 -3.66 35.80 -19.59
C SER A 218 -3.81 34.42 -18.94
N TYR A 219 -4.18 33.40 -19.71
CA TYR A 219 -4.29 32.01 -19.27
C TYR A 219 -3.58 31.09 -20.26
N LEU A 220 -2.67 30.25 -19.74
CA LEU A 220 -2.00 29.20 -20.49
C LEU A 220 -1.97 27.91 -19.66
N SER A 221 -2.60 26.84 -20.17
CA SER A 221 -2.46 25.49 -19.61
C SER A 221 -1.89 24.52 -20.64
N LEU A 222 -0.85 23.81 -20.23
CA LEU A 222 -0.12 22.78 -20.96
C LEU A 222 -0.06 21.45 -20.17
N ARG A 223 -0.99 21.28 -19.21
CA ARG A 223 -1.03 20.13 -18.30
C ARG A 223 -1.08 18.79 -19.04
N GLN A 224 -0.21 17.85 -18.66
CA GLN A 224 -0.20 16.46 -19.17
C GLN A 224 -0.11 16.35 -20.70
N LEU A 225 0.65 17.24 -21.35
CA LEU A 225 1.01 17.12 -22.75
C LEU A 225 2.15 16.10 -22.94
N ASN A 226 1.78 14.82 -23.00
CA ASN A 226 2.72 13.69 -23.01
C ASN A 226 3.68 13.66 -24.22
N ASN A 227 3.34 14.33 -25.32
CA ASN A 227 4.13 14.36 -26.56
C ASN A 227 4.91 15.69 -26.74
N LEU A 228 4.86 16.60 -25.76
CA LEU A 228 5.59 17.87 -25.81
C LEU A 228 7.07 17.62 -25.55
N THR A 229 7.96 18.16 -26.38
CA THR A 229 9.41 17.96 -26.29
C THR A 229 10.17 19.27 -26.11
N GLY A 230 11.26 19.23 -25.35
CA GLY A 230 12.13 20.38 -25.08
C GLY A 230 12.46 20.53 -23.59
N VAL A 231 13.47 21.34 -23.29
CA VAL A 231 13.99 21.58 -21.93
C VAL A 231 13.44 22.91 -21.41
N MET A 232 13.09 23.05 -20.12
CA MET A 232 12.47 24.29 -19.57
C MET A 232 13.29 25.55 -19.87
N SER A 233 14.62 25.43 -19.94
CA SER A 233 15.55 26.52 -20.26
C SER A 233 15.39 27.09 -21.69
N GLN A 234 14.69 26.39 -22.58
CA GLN A 234 14.35 26.88 -23.92
C GLN A 234 13.11 27.79 -23.92
N TYR A 235 12.29 27.73 -22.86
CA TYR A 235 11.05 28.51 -22.73
C TYR A 235 11.24 29.82 -21.94
N THR A 236 12.47 30.37 -21.90
CA THR A 236 12.77 31.68 -21.30
C THR A 236 11.91 32.81 -21.85
N TRP A 237 11.42 32.67 -23.08
CA TRP A 237 10.49 33.60 -23.73
C TRP A 237 9.14 33.75 -22.99
N LEU A 238 8.76 32.81 -22.10
CA LEU A 238 7.60 32.94 -21.22
C LEU A 238 7.67 34.22 -20.37
N SER A 239 8.87 34.66 -19.98
CA SER A 239 9.10 35.90 -19.23
C SER A 239 8.58 37.17 -19.92
N LEU A 240 8.34 37.13 -21.23
CA LEU A 240 7.80 38.26 -22.00
C LEU A 240 6.27 38.37 -21.90
N LEU A 241 5.58 37.32 -21.43
CA LEU A 241 4.13 37.28 -21.26
C LEU A 241 3.69 37.93 -19.94
N THR A 242 3.99 39.22 -19.78
CA THR A 242 3.76 39.98 -18.54
C THR A 242 2.29 40.11 -18.11
N ASN A 243 1.32 39.85 -19.00
CA ASN A 243 -0.12 39.81 -18.70
C ASN A 243 -0.63 38.44 -18.22
N LEU A 244 0.25 37.44 -18.06
CA LEU A 244 -0.14 36.08 -17.67
C LEU A 244 -0.59 36.03 -16.21
N HIS A 245 -1.85 35.61 -16.00
CA HIS A 245 -2.48 35.45 -14.69
C HIS A 245 -2.49 33.99 -14.22
N THR A 246 -2.62 33.03 -15.16
CA THR A 246 -2.54 31.59 -14.90
C THR A 246 -1.53 30.92 -15.81
N LEU A 247 -0.62 30.18 -15.22
CA LEU A 247 0.33 29.30 -15.91
C LEU A 247 0.26 27.89 -15.29
N ASP A 248 -0.19 26.92 -16.08
CA ASP A 248 -0.16 25.50 -15.73
C ASP A 248 0.74 24.73 -16.68
N ILE A 249 1.83 24.17 -16.16
CA ILE A 249 2.80 23.36 -16.92
C ILE A 249 3.09 22.02 -16.22
N THR A 250 2.08 21.52 -15.51
CA THR A 250 2.05 20.22 -14.82
C THR A 250 2.30 19.04 -15.76
N SER A 251 3.22 18.14 -15.41
CA SER A 251 3.41 16.84 -16.06
C SER A 251 3.60 16.88 -17.58
N ALA A 252 4.28 17.89 -18.10
CA ALA A 252 4.75 17.90 -19.48
C ALA A 252 5.98 16.99 -19.58
N HIS A 253 5.73 15.72 -19.92
CA HIS A 253 6.54 14.54 -19.59
C HIS A 253 8.02 14.55 -19.99
N ASP A 254 8.43 15.41 -20.92
CA ASP A 254 9.79 15.51 -21.46
C ASP A 254 10.52 16.80 -21.04
N ILE A 255 9.84 17.72 -20.32
CA ILE A 255 10.46 18.97 -19.84
C ILE A 255 11.32 18.75 -18.58
N SER A 256 12.36 17.94 -18.71
CA SER A 256 13.44 17.86 -17.73
C SER A 256 14.25 19.16 -17.67
N GLY A 257 14.86 19.46 -16.51
CA GLY A 257 15.71 20.64 -16.34
C GLY A 257 15.97 21.02 -14.87
N ASP A 258 17.01 21.82 -14.65
CA ASP A 258 17.35 22.40 -13.35
C ASP A 258 16.60 23.74 -13.13
N LEU A 259 15.66 23.71 -12.19
CA LEU A 259 14.84 24.83 -11.76
C LEU A 259 15.64 26.07 -11.32
N SER A 260 16.85 25.88 -10.77
CA SER A 260 17.66 26.98 -10.22
C SER A 260 18.15 27.95 -11.29
N THR A 261 18.18 27.52 -12.56
CA THR A 261 18.59 28.33 -13.72
C THR A 261 17.50 29.28 -14.24
N MET A 262 16.28 29.21 -13.68
CA MET A 262 15.09 29.89 -14.21
C MET A 262 14.97 31.34 -13.72
N SER A 263 15.44 32.30 -14.52
CA SER A 263 15.22 33.75 -14.30
C SER A 263 13.82 34.24 -14.70
N LEU A 264 13.03 33.41 -15.39
CA LEU A 264 11.77 33.80 -16.05
C LEU A 264 10.65 34.32 -15.14
N PHE A 265 10.60 33.95 -13.87
CA PHE A 265 9.56 34.44 -12.94
C PHE A 265 9.75 35.90 -12.52
N SER A 266 10.92 36.50 -12.75
CA SER A 266 11.23 37.87 -12.33
C SER A 266 10.39 38.96 -12.98
N THR A 267 9.73 38.68 -14.10
CA THR A 267 8.91 39.62 -14.89
C THR A 267 7.41 39.30 -14.85
N LEU A 268 7.01 38.15 -14.30
CA LEU A 268 5.63 37.63 -14.37
C LEU A 268 4.76 38.10 -13.19
N GLY A 269 4.90 39.35 -12.77
CA GLY A 269 4.24 39.91 -11.57
C GLY A 269 2.69 39.90 -11.59
N SER A 270 2.07 39.65 -12.74
CA SER A 270 0.61 39.49 -12.88
C SER A 270 0.09 38.10 -12.50
N LEU A 271 0.97 37.11 -12.29
CA LEU A 271 0.58 35.74 -11.97
C LEU A 271 -0.21 35.66 -10.66
N ARG A 272 -1.37 35.03 -10.72
CA ARG A 272 -2.23 34.69 -9.58
C ARG A 272 -2.28 33.19 -9.31
N ARG A 273 -2.08 32.37 -10.35
CA ARG A 273 -2.03 30.91 -10.29
C ARG A 273 -0.84 30.36 -11.05
N LEU A 274 0.00 29.59 -10.35
CA LEU A 274 1.15 28.88 -10.92
C LEU A 274 1.10 27.42 -10.48
N THR A 275 1.07 26.49 -11.44
CA THR A 275 1.09 25.06 -11.16
C THR A 275 2.18 24.35 -11.95
N PHE A 276 3.03 23.67 -11.19
CA PHE A 276 4.32 23.15 -11.63
C PHE A 276 4.59 21.85 -10.87
N SER A 277 3.97 20.75 -11.30
CA SER A 277 4.13 19.44 -10.65
C SER A 277 4.54 18.35 -11.63
N ASP A 278 5.71 17.75 -11.41
CA ASP A 278 6.23 16.59 -12.14
C ASP A 278 7.36 15.90 -11.36
N MET A 279 7.37 14.57 -11.34
CA MET A 279 8.43 13.74 -10.77
C MET A 279 9.75 13.79 -11.55
N HIS A 280 9.82 14.38 -12.74
CA HIS A 280 11.02 14.42 -13.58
C HIS A 280 11.90 15.68 -13.39
N MET A 281 11.37 16.73 -12.77
CA MET A 281 12.07 18.00 -12.58
C MET A 281 12.86 18.02 -11.26
N TRP A 282 14.07 18.57 -11.31
CA TRP A 282 15.06 18.52 -10.22
C TRP A 282 15.77 19.87 -10.04
N GLY A 283 16.50 20.00 -8.93
CA GLY A 283 17.18 21.25 -8.55
C GLY A 283 16.40 22.05 -7.51
N GLU A 284 17.01 23.13 -7.03
CA GLU A 284 16.38 24.03 -6.06
C GLU A 284 15.43 25.01 -6.75
N LEU A 285 14.31 25.33 -6.11
CA LEU A 285 13.36 26.31 -6.66
C LEU A 285 13.96 27.72 -6.65
N PRO A 286 13.84 28.47 -7.75
CA PRO A 286 14.53 29.74 -7.91
C PRO A 286 13.93 30.83 -7.00
N VAL A 287 14.80 31.62 -6.36
CA VAL A 287 14.40 32.73 -5.47
C VAL A 287 13.58 33.80 -6.19
N SER A 288 13.65 33.87 -7.53
CA SER A 288 12.83 34.75 -8.36
C SER A 288 11.31 34.51 -8.21
N LEU A 289 10.88 33.32 -7.79
CA LEU A 289 9.47 33.03 -7.47
C LEU A 289 8.93 33.91 -6.33
N ALA A 290 9.80 34.36 -5.40
CA ALA A 290 9.42 35.28 -4.32
C ALA A 290 8.93 36.66 -4.81
N LEU A 291 9.20 37.01 -6.08
CA LEU A 291 8.76 38.28 -6.68
C LEU A 291 7.29 38.24 -7.15
N LEU A 292 6.64 37.07 -7.16
CA LEU A 292 5.26 36.87 -7.60
C LEU A 292 4.25 37.28 -6.50
N GLN A 293 4.29 38.55 -6.08
CA GLN A 293 3.55 39.05 -4.92
C GLN A 293 2.01 38.94 -5.04
N ASN A 294 1.46 38.82 -6.26
CA ASN A 294 0.02 38.62 -6.50
C ASN A 294 -0.42 37.14 -6.50
N LEU A 295 0.48 36.21 -6.17
CA LEU A 295 0.22 34.78 -6.30
C LEU A 295 -0.70 34.27 -5.18
N THR A 296 -1.86 33.73 -5.57
CA THR A 296 -2.89 33.20 -4.66
C THR A 296 -2.93 31.66 -4.64
N TYR A 297 -2.46 31.02 -5.71
CA TYR A 297 -2.44 29.56 -5.87
C TYR A 297 -1.06 29.13 -6.37
N LEU A 298 -0.40 28.28 -5.59
CA LEU A 298 0.90 27.69 -5.92
C LEU A 298 0.86 26.17 -5.71
N ASP A 299 1.15 25.43 -6.76
CA ASP A 299 1.31 23.96 -6.73
C ASP A 299 2.70 23.59 -7.24
N LEU A 300 3.46 22.97 -6.33
CA LEU A 300 4.85 22.53 -6.46
C LEU A 300 4.97 21.06 -6.03
N SER A 301 3.86 20.31 -6.15
CA SER A 301 3.79 18.91 -5.76
C SER A 301 4.69 18.05 -6.65
N PHE A 302 5.19 16.93 -6.11
CA PHE A 302 6.02 15.93 -6.79
C PHE A 302 7.40 16.39 -7.32
N LEU A 303 7.80 17.66 -7.14
CA LEU A 303 9.09 18.19 -7.57
C LEU A 303 10.29 17.76 -6.70
N ARG A 304 11.44 17.45 -7.31
CA ARG A 304 12.65 17.00 -6.60
C ARG A 304 13.59 18.14 -6.16
N PHE A 305 13.11 19.04 -5.30
CA PHE A 305 13.94 19.96 -4.53
C PHE A 305 14.27 19.39 -3.13
N ARG A 306 15.30 19.89 -2.41
CA ARG A 306 15.79 19.25 -1.16
C ARG A 306 15.11 19.71 0.13
N GLN A 307 14.63 20.95 0.18
CA GLN A 307 14.05 21.57 1.38
C GLN A 307 12.97 22.57 0.99
N LEU A 308 11.98 22.82 1.85
CA LEU A 308 10.97 23.86 1.59
C LEU A 308 11.66 25.25 1.51
N PRO A 309 11.50 26.01 0.42
CA PRO A 309 12.18 27.29 0.26
C PRO A 309 11.75 28.30 1.32
N PHE A 310 12.72 28.94 1.96
CA PHE A 310 12.49 29.99 2.98
C PHE A 310 11.60 31.13 2.47
N TRP A 311 11.72 31.46 1.18
CA TRP A 311 11.01 32.55 0.54
C TRP A 311 9.53 32.27 0.24
N LEU A 312 9.02 31.03 0.43
CA LEU A 312 7.58 30.74 0.31
C LEU A 312 6.74 31.66 1.20
N THR A 313 7.29 32.03 2.36
CA THR A 313 6.65 32.90 3.36
C THR A 313 6.59 34.39 2.95
N ALA A 314 7.21 34.76 1.83
CA ALA A 314 7.16 36.11 1.26
C ALA A 314 5.98 36.33 0.28
N LEU A 315 5.18 35.30 -0.01
CA LEU A 315 4.04 35.34 -0.93
C LEU A 315 2.72 35.52 -0.14
N SER A 316 2.52 36.70 0.45
CA SER A 316 1.46 36.96 1.44
C SER A 316 0.04 36.65 1.00
N GLU A 317 -0.24 36.78 -0.31
CA GLU A 317 -1.56 36.56 -0.91
C GLU A 317 -1.93 35.09 -1.12
N LEU A 318 -1.04 34.14 -0.79
CA LEU A 318 -1.28 32.71 -0.97
C LEU A 318 -2.48 32.22 -0.15
N ARG A 319 -3.43 31.61 -0.87
CA ARG A 319 -4.60 30.89 -0.34
C ARG A 319 -4.44 29.38 -0.49
N TYR A 320 -3.82 28.93 -1.57
CA TYR A 320 -3.54 27.51 -1.84
C TYR A 320 -2.04 27.29 -2.00
N LEU A 321 -1.46 26.42 -1.17
CA LEU A 321 -0.09 25.95 -1.27
C LEU A 321 -0.05 24.42 -1.22
N ASP A 322 0.28 23.81 -2.35
CA ASP A 322 0.61 22.39 -2.43
C ASP A 322 2.10 22.23 -2.71
N VAL A 323 2.77 21.52 -1.81
CA VAL A 323 4.17 21.14 -1.89
C VAL A 323 4.29 19.66 -1.56
N ALA A 324 3.30 18.81 -1.85
CA ALA A 324 3.39 17.38 -1.54
C ALA A 324 4.49 16.64 -2.33
N HIS A 325 4.87 15.44 -1.88
CA HIS A 325 5.70 14.48 -2.62
C HIS A 325 5.36 13.06 -2.13
N GLU A 326 5.82 12.00 -2.81
CA GLU A 326 5.63 10.61 -2.36
C GLU A 326 6.88 9.88 -1.86
N ALA A 327 8.06 10.53 -1.90
CA ALA A 327 9.34 9.82 -1.83
C ALA A 327 10.24 10.23 -0.66
N ASN A 328 9.73 11.07 0.26
CA ASN A 328 10.47 11.56 1.44
C ASN A 328 11.87 12.13 1.09
N LEU A 329 12.01 12.71 -0.11
CA LEU A 329 13.26 13.26 -0.64
C LEU A 329 13.61 14.63 -0.07
N ARG A 330 12.64 15.30 0.56
CA ARG A 330 12.84 16.56 1.24
C ARG A 330 13.21 16.32 2.69
N THR A 331 13.97 17.25 3.25
CA THR A 331 14.43 17.21 4.64
C THR A 331 14.41 18.63 5.21
N GLY A 332 14.39 18.73 6.54
CA GLY A 332 14.32 19.99 7.26
C GLY A 332 13.07 20.11 8.12
N ALA A 333 13.06 21.13 8.97
CA ALA A 333 11.93 21.40 9.85
C ALA A 333 10.74 22.00 9.10
N VAL A 334 9.54 21.80 9.63
CA VAL A 334 8.33 22.53 9.22
C VAL A 334 8.55 24.05 9.41
N PRO A 335 8.24 24.90 8.40
CA PRO A 335 8.50 26.34 8.47
C PRO A 335 7.60 27.04 9.49
N GLN A 336 8.21 27.55 10.57
CA GLN A 336 7.51 28.32 11.61
C GLN A 336 6.92 29.63 11.05
N ASP A 337 7.62 30.28 10.12
CA ASP A 337 7.20 31.51 9.45
C ASP A 337 6.04 31.34 8.46
N LEU A 338 5.53 30.12 8.23
CA LEU A 338 4.33 29.91 7.41
C LEU A 338 3.11 30.64 7.97
N SER A 339 3.09 30.93 9.27
CA SER A 339 2.11 31.78 9.96
C SER A 339 1.97 33.21 9.38
N ARG A 340 2.92 33.66 8.55
CA ARG A 340 2.85 34.93 7.80
C ARG A 340 1.85 34.90 6.63
N LEU A 341 1.53 33.71 6.12
CA LEU A 341 0.55 33.52 5.04
C LEU A 341 -0.88 33.59 5.59
N SER A 342 -1.28 34.75 6.10
CA SER A 342 -2.55 34.92 6.84
C SER A 342 -3.81 34.62 6.02
N HIS A 343 -3.70 34.62 4.69
CA HIS A 343 -4.78 34.25 3.76
C HIS A 343 -4.83 32.75 3.42
N LEU A 344 -3.94 31.92 3.96
CA LEU A 344 -3.82 30.51 3.57
C LEU A 344 -5.05 29.69 3.99
N GLU A 345 -5.75 29.14 3.00
CA GLU A 345 -6.95 28.32 3.12
C GLU A 345 -6.62 26.81 2.99
N TYR A 346 -5.61 26.46 2.19
CA TYR A 346 -5.19 25.08 1.93
C TYR A 346 -3.67 24.95 2.01
N PHE A 347 -3.19 24.05 2.88
CA PHE A 347 -1.78 23.65 2.94
C PHE A 347 -1.62 22.14 2.86
N LYS A 348 -0.89 21.67 1.84
CA LYS A 348 -0.55 20.26 1.63
C LYS A 348 0.97 20.11 1.52
N ALA A 349 1.54 19.29 2.39
CA ALA A 349 2.96 18.97 2.38
C ALA A 349 3.21 17.50 2.80
N TYR A 350 2.38 16.57 2.32
CA TYR A 350 2.55 15.14 2.60
C TYR A 350 3.78 14.52 1.91
N GLY A 351 4.29 13.41 2.45
CA GLY A 351 5.37 12.58 1.86
C GLY A 351 6.70 13.30 1.60
N ASN A 352 6.98 14.32 2.41
CA ASN A 352 8.11 15.25 2.27
C ASN A 352 9.24 15.02 3.28
N GLY A 353 9.21 13.96 4.09
CA GLY A 353 10.26 13.71 5.09
C GLY A 353 10.45 14.84 6.12
N LEU A 354 9.46 15.72 6.32
CA LEU A 354 9.56 16.89 7.21
C LEU A 354 9.76 16.48 8.66
N LEU A 355 10.64 17.19 9.36
CA LEU A 355 11.08 16.92 10.73
C LEU A 355 10.55 17.97 11.72
N GLY A 356 10.72 17.66 13.00
CA GLY A 356 10.47 18.60 14.09
C GLY A 356 8.99 18.65 14.53
N PHE A 357 8.63 19.75 15.19
CA PHE A 357 7.34 19.93 15.83
C PHE A 357 6.36 20.72 14.95
N LEU A 358 5.06 20.50 15.15
CA LEU A 358 4.02 21.39 14.64
C LEU A 358 4.17 22.79 15.30
N PRO A 359 4.36 23.88 14.54
CA PRO A 359 4.58 25.21 15.13
C PRO A 359 3.34 25.76 15.83
N GLU A 360 3.52 26.29 17.05
CA GLU A 360 2.45 27.00 17.78
C GLU A 360 1.94 28.24 17.03
N SER A 361 2.83 28.91 16.29
CA SER A 361 2.52 30.11 15.49
C SER A 361 1.43 29.88 14.46
N TRP A 362 1.24 28.65 13.98
CA TRP A 362 0.23 28.31 12.98
C TRP A 362 -1.20 28.49 13.46
N GLY A 363 -1.45 28.63 14.77
CA GLY A 363 -2.76 29.04 15.28
C GLY A 363 -3.24 30.41 14.75
N SER A 364 -2.36 31.22 14.13
CA SER A 364 -2.76 32.47 13.45
C SER A 364 -3.44 32.25 12.09
N LEU A 365 -3.33 31.05 11.50
CA LEU A 365 -3.85 30.73 10.16
C LEU A 365 -5.38 30.48 10.20
N THR A 366 -6.14 31.46 10.68
CA THR A 366 -7.58 31.30 10.98
C THR A 366 -8.47 31.00 9.76
N ASN A 367 -8.00 31.28 8.55
CA ASN A 367 -8.64 30.92 7.28
C ASN A 367 -8.39 29.46 6.85
N LEU A 368 -7.48 28.73 7.51
CA LEU A 368 -7.06 27.40 7.08
C LEU A 368 -8.21 26.40 7.19
N THR A 369 -8.63 25.87 6.03
CA THR A 369 -9.69 24.87 5.89
C THR A 369 -9.13 23.44 5.77
N MET A 370 -7.93 23.29 5.20
CA MET A 370 -7.26 22.01 5.03
C MET A 370 -5.78 22.10 5.42
N LEU A 371 -5.36 21.24 6.34
CA LEU A 371 -3.97 20.99 6.69
C LEU A 371 -3.65 19.51 6.47
N SER A 372 -2.77 19.20 5.52
CA SER A 372 -2.29 17.84 5.25
C SER A 372 -0.77 17.73 5.32
N LEU A 373 -0.29 16.97 6.31
CA LEU A 373 1.13 16.68 6.58
C LEU A 373 1.38 15.17 6.70
N GLU A 374 0.55 14.35 6.07
CA GLU A 374 0.67 12.89 6.09
C GLU A 374 2.05 12.38 5.62
N ASN A 375 2.52 11.23 6.13
CA ASN A 375 3.76 10.60 5.70
C ASN A 375 4.98 11.53 5.82
N ASN A 376 5.20 12.02 7.04
CA ASN A 376 6.37 12.84 7.38
C ASN A 376 7.03 12.27 8.66
N GLN A 377 8.02 12.98 9.21
CA GLN A 377 8.77 12.57 10.40
C GLN A 377 8.53 13.53 11.58
N LEU A 378 7.31 14.07 11.68
CA LEU A 378 6.94 15.06 12.70
C LEU A 378 6.81 14.43 14.09
N VAL A 379 7.23 15.15 15.12
CA VAL A 379 7.32 14.69 16.52
C VAL A 379 6.60 15.65 17.48
N GLY A 380 6.34 15.16 18.70
CA GLY A 380 5.66 15.93 19.76
C GLY A 380 4.14 15.98 19.59
N SER A 381 3.48 16.86 20.33
CA SER A 381 2.02 16.93 20.39
C SER A 381 1.42 17.97 19.42
N ILE A 382 0.10 17.90 19.24
CA ILE A 382 -0.66 18.96 18.58
C ILE A 382 -0.68 20.21 19.49
N PRO A 383 -0.30 21.42 19.01
CA PRO A 383 -0.28 22.63 19.82
C PRO A 383 -1.67 23.07 20.31
N HIS A 384 -1.74 23.66 21.51
CA HIS A 384 -3.02 24.18 22.03
C HIS A 384 -3.57 25.33 21.17
N GLN A 385 -2.68 26.09 20.52
CA GLN A 385 -3.00 27.22 19.65
C GLN A 385 -3.84 26.82 18.42
N PHE A 386 -3.93 25.52 18.09
CA PHE A 386 -4.80 25.03 17.02
C PHE A 386 -6.30 25.26 17.32
N SER A 387 -6.67 25.54 18.58
CA SER A 387 -8.02 26.00 18.98
C SER A 387 -8.48 27.29 18.27
N SER A 388 -7.55 28.03 17.66
CA SER A 388 -7.84 29.22 16.87
C SER A 388 -8.19 28.91 15.39
N LEU A 389 -7.97 27.69 14.91
CA LEU A 389 -8.20 27.27 13.51
C LEU A 389 -9.68 26.97 13.24
N ARG A 390 -10.54 27.98 13.44
CA ARG A 390 -12.02 27.84 13.44
C ARG A 390 -12.63 27.48 12.09
N SER A 391 -11.89 27.62 11.00
CA SER A 391 -12.33 27.28 9.63
C SER A 391 -11.94 25.86 9.20
N LEU A 392 -11.20 25.13 10.04
CA LEU A 392 -10.58 23.86 9.66
C LEU A 392 -11.64 22.76 9.47
N LYS A 393 -11.65 22.17 8.27
CA LYS A 393 -12.51 21.04 7.86
C LYS A 393 -11.74 19.73 7.80
N THR A 394 -10.49 19.78 7.37
CA THR A 394 -9.62 18.59 7.24
C THR A 394 -8.31 18.81 7.97
N LEU A 395 -8.03 17.93 8.92
CA LEU A 395 -6.71 17.78 9.54
C LEU A 395 -6.18 16.37 9.27
N ASN A 396 -5.13 16.28 8.44
CA ASN A 396 -4.44 15.03 8.16
C ASN A 396 -2.98 15.07 8.61
N LEU A 397 -2.71 14.26 9.64
CA LEU A 397 -1.40 14.09 10.27
C LEU A 397 -0.99 12.60 10.29
N LYS A 398 -1.61 11.75 9.45
CA LYS A 398 -1.32 10.31 9.37
C LYS A 398 0.16 10.01 9.15
N LEU A 399 0.62 8.81 9.50
CA LEU A 399 1.97 8.32 9.17
C LEU A 399 3.06 9.31 9.61
N ASN A 400 3.09 9.62 10.91
CA ASN A 400 4.05 10.53 11.53
C ASN A 400 4.55 9.93 12.87
N GLN A 401 5.27 10.71 13.66
CA GLN A 401 5.77 10.32 14.98
C GLN A 401 5.19 11.20 16.11
N LEU A 402 4.03 11.81 15.89
CA LEU A 402 3.35 12.68 16.86
C LEU A 402 2.89 11.88 18.08
N SER A 403 2.87 12.52 19.24
CA SER A 403 2.71 11.85 20.54
C SER A 403 1.96 12.71 21.57
N GLY A 404 1.73 12.15 22.75
CA GLY A 404 0.93 12.77 23.82
C GLY A 404 -0.57 12.50 23.67
N SER A 405 -1.38 13.03 24.57
CA SER A 405 -2.85 12.95 24.49
C SER A 405 -3.41 13.95 23.49
N LEU A 406 -4.57 13.63 22.89
CA LEU A 406 -5.28 14.59 22.04
C LEU A 406 -5.81 15.76 22.90
N PRO A 407 -5.44 17.02 22.60
CA PRO A 407 -5.89 18.18 23.35
C PRO A 407 -7.23 18.72 22.80
N ASP A 408 -7.99 19.44 23.62
CA ASP A 408 -9.31 19.99 23.25
C ASP A 408 -9.19 21.27 22.41
N VAL A 409 -8.70 21.11 21.17
CA VAL A 409 -8.22 22.21 20.30
C VAL A 409 -8.85 22.19 18.92
N PHE A 410 -9.76 21.26 18.67
CA PHE A 410 -10.26 20.99 17.33
C PHE A 410 -11.51 21.81 17.04
N SER A 411 -11.58 22.41 15.84
CA SER A 411 -12.77 23.15 15.42
C SER A 411 -13.96 22.22 15.22
N THR A 412 -15.15 22.67 15.64
CA THR A 412 -16.42 21.97 15.38
C THR A 412 -16.81 21.96 13.90
N THR A 413 -16.06 22.65 13.03
CA THR A 413 -16.18 22.59 11.57
C THR A 413 -15.47 21.39 10.93
N LEU A 414 -14.76 20.57 11.71
CA LEU A 414 -14.05 19.40 11.18
C LEU A 414 -15.01 18.35 10.61
N GLU A 415 -14.73 17.98 9.36
CA GLU A 415 -15.34 16.89 8.61
C GLU A 415 -14.41 15.67 8.59
N ASN A 416 -13.09 15.89 8.62
CA ASN A 416 -12.07 14.85 8.51
C ASN A 416 -10.98 15.01 9.59
N LEU A 417 -10.84 14.03 10.49
CA LEU A 417 -9.79 13.96 11.50
C LEU A 417 -8.94 12.69 11.33
N MET A 418 -7.81 12.85 10.64
CA MET A 418 -6.95 11.76 10.19
C MET A 418 -5.63 11.73 10.98
N LEU A 419 -5.56 10.90 12.03
CA LEU A 419 -4.44 10.85 12.99
C LEU A 419 -3.75 9.46 13.08
N ALA A 420 -4.16 8.51 12.24
CA ALA A 420 -3.69 7.13 12.27
C ALA A 420 -2.18 6.98 12.02
N ALA A 421 -1.59 5.88 12.51
CA ALA A 421 -0.15 5.60 12.42
C ALA A 421 0.72 6.72 13.01
N ASN A 422 0.54 6.95 14.31
CA ASN A 422 1.29 7.89 15.15
C ASN A 422 1.59 7.23 16.52
N LYS A 423 2.01 8.04 17.51
CA LYS A 423 2.30 7.63 18.89
C LYS A 423 1.38 8.37 19.90
N PHE A 424 0.17 8.77 19.48
CA PHE A 424 -0.79 9.43 20.37
C PHE A 424 -1.26 8.47 21.46
N GLY A 425 -1.41 8.95 22.69
CA GLY A 425 -1.70 8.12 23.87
C GLY A 425 -2.79 8.70 24.77
N GLY A 426 -2.92 8.13 25.97
CA GLY A 426 -4.02 8.44 26.88
C GLY A 426 -5.36 7.88 26.39
N SER A 427 -6.48 8.36 26.92
CA SER A 427 -7.82 7.97 26.46
C SER A 427 -8.27 8.78 25.25
N ILE A 428 -9.13 8.21 24.40
CA ILE A 428 -9.88 8.99 23.40
C ILE A 428 -10.76 10.01 24.16
N PRO A 429 -10.57 11.33 23.98
CA PRO A 429 -11.27 12.31 24.80
C PRO A 429 -12.75 12.46 24.44
N SER A 430 -13.57 12.83 25.44
CA SER A 430 -15.01 13.06 25.26
C SER A 430 -15.34 14.22 24.30
N PHE A 431 -14.45 15.19 24.12
CA PHE A 431 -14.68 16.31 23.19
C PHE A 431 -14.80 15.85 21.74
N VAL A 432 -14.26 14.67 21.37
CA VAL A 432 -14.32 14.15 20.00
C VAL A 432 -15.78 14.02 19.54
N GLY A 433 -16.70 13.68 20.45
CA GLY A 433 -18.14 13.66 20.19
C GLY A 433 -18.78 15.03 19.90
N ARG A 434 -18.10 16.15 20.15
CA ARG A 434 -18.58 17.49 19.77
C ARG A 434 -18.30 17.82 18.30
N LEU A 435 -17.46 17.03 17.63
CA LEU A 435 -17.09 17.20 16.22
C LEU A 435 -18.16 16.56 15.32
N VAL A 436 -19.42 16.95 15.49
CA VAL A 436 -20.61 16.28 14.91
C VAL A 436 -20.69 16.31 13.38
N LEU A 437 -19.83 17.10 12.72
CA LEU A 437 -19.68 17.13 11.26
C LEU A 437 -18.69 16.08 10.72
N LEU A 438 -18.00 15.33 11.60
CA LEU A 438 -17.08 14.28 11.16
C LEU A 438 -17.80 13.20 10.34
N THR A 439 -17.32 13.03 9.11
CA THR A 439 -17.57 11.84 8.28
C THR A 439 -16.46 10.81 8.49
N ASP A 440 -15.22 11.28 8.68
CA ASP A 440 -14.02 10.45 8.68
C ASP A 440 -13.17 10.67 9.93
N LEU A 441 -13.05 9.62 10.76
CA LEU A 441 -12.23 9.59 11.99
C LEU A 441 -11.27 8.40 11.95
N ALA A 442 -9.96 8.68 11.82
CA ALA A 442 -8.93 7.66 11.77
C ALA A 442 -7.98 7.77 12.97
N LEU A 443 -8.16 6.88 13.95
CA LEU A 443 -7.36 6.80 15.19
C LEU A 443 -6.52 5.52 15.29
N GLN A 444 -6.62 4.62 14.31
CA GLN A 444 -5.93 3.33 14.28
C GLN A 444 -4.40 3.45 14.27
N VAL A 445 -3.71 2.44 14.79
CA VAL A 445 -2.24 2.38 14.90
C VAL A 445 -1.69 3.57 15.71
N ASN A 446 -2.03 3.59 16.99
CA ASN A 446 -1.61 4.60 17.96
C ASN A 446 -1.37 3.89 19.32
N SER A 447 -1.39 4.64 20.43
CA SER A 447 -1.28 4.15 21.79
C SER A 447 -2.47 4.58 22.66
N PHE A 448 -3.64 4.79 22.06
CA PHE A 448 -4.87 5.12 22.80
C PHE A 448 -5.27 3.98 23.74
N SER A 449 -5.79 4.31 24.92
CA SER A 449 -6.01 3.37 26.02
C SER A 449 -7.32 3.64 26.75
N GLY A 450 -7.71 2.73 27.64
CA GLY A 450 -8.95 2.87 28.43
C GLY A 450 -10.21 2.57 27.61
N ALA A 451 -11.26 3.37 27.82
CA ALA A 451 -12.58 3.12 27.25
C ALA A 451 -12.89 4.00 26.01
N ILE A 452 -13.72 3.47 25.10
CA ILE A 452 -14.41 4.28 24.08
C ILE A 452 -15.37 5.24 24.81
N PRO A 453 -15.28 6.57 24.61
CA PRO A 453 -16.08 7.53 25.36
C PRO A 453 -17.55 7.55 24.87
N PRO A 454 -18.54 7.64 25.78
CA PRO A 454 -19.96 7.63 25.42
C PRO A 454 -20.37 8.75 24.47
N GLN A 455 -19.64 9.87 24.45
CA GLN A 455 -19.89 10.99 23.56
C GLN A 455 -19.65 10.65 22.07
N LEU A 456 -18.94 9.56 21.74
CA LEU A 456 -18.68 9.17 20.35
C LEU A 456 -19.99 8.85 19.59
N THR A 457 -21.07 8.52 20.30
CA THR A 457 -22.41 8.31 19.70
C THR A 457 -23.02 9.57 19.07
N ALA A 458 -22.49 10.76 19.36
CA ALA A 458 -22.94 11.99 18.70
C ALA A 458 -22.44 12.11 17.25
N LEU A 459 -21.52 11.24 16.81
CA LEU A 459 -20.92 11.27 15.46
C LEU A 459 -21.76 10.50 14.44
N THR A 460 -22.94 11.03 14.13
CA THR A 460 -23.90 10.42 13.20
C THR A 460 -23.44 10.39 11.74
N GLY A 461 -22.37 11.11 11.39
CA GLY A 461 -21.76 11.08 10.05
C GLY A 461 -20.82 9.89 9.82
N ILE A 462 -20.37 9.20 10.88
CA ILE A 462 -19.40 8.10 10.77
C ILE A 462 -20.12 6.78 10.51
N THR A 463 -19.95 6.24 9.30
CA THR A 463 -20.45 4.90 8.92
C THR A 463 -19.45 3.78 9.18
N GLU A 464 -18.16 4.09 9.32
CA GLU A 464 -17.09 3.11 9.53
C GLU A 464 -16.17 3.55 10.68
N LEU A 465 -16.00 2.70 11.70
CA LEU A 465 -15.24 3.02 12.91
C LEU A 465 -13.99 2.15 13.01
N TYR A 466 -12.84 2.75 12.67
CA TYR A 466 -11.52 2.11 12.73
C TYR A 466 -10.75 2.53 13.99
N LEU A 467 -10.61 1.60 14.94
CA LEU A 467 -9.87 1.77 16.19
C LEU A 467 -8.71 0.76 16.34
N MET A 468 -8.43 -0.01 15.29
CA MET A 468 -7.41 -1.06 15.25
C MET A 468 -6.04 -0.60 15.77
N GLY A 469 -5.29 -1.48 16.45
CA GLY A 469 -3.89 -1.24 16.80
C GLY A 469 -3.72 -0.15 17.86
N ASN A 470 -4.38 -0.34 19.00
CA ASN A 470 -4.34 0.54 20.16
C ASN A 470 -4.33 -0.32 21.45
N PHE A 471 -4.51 0.29 22.61
CA PHE A 471 -4.62 -0.34 23.94
C PHE A 471 -6.01 -0.12 24.56
N LEU A 472 -7.06 0.04 23.75
CA LEU A 472 -8.43 0.19 24.24
C LEU A 472 -8.91 -1.12 24.88
N SER A 473 -9.70 -1.03 25.94
CA SER A 473 -10.07 -2.18 26.78
C SER A 473 -11.54 -2.22 27.20
N ALA A 474 -12.29 -1.12 27.07
CA ALA A 474 -13.67 -1.01 27.54
C ALA A 474 -14.53 -0.08 26.67
N GLY A 475 -15.84 -0.03 26.95
CA GLY A 475 -16.76 0.91 26.29
C GLY A 475 -17.41 0.42 24.99
N LEU A 476 -17.30 -0.87 24.64
CA LEU A 476 -17.99 -1.41 23.45
C LEU A 476 -19.50 -1.26 23.50
N GLU A 477 -20.11 -1.27 24.69
CA GLU A 477 -21.55 -1.02 24.88
C GLU A 477 -21.98 0.34 24.32
N VAL A 478 -21.09 1.36 24.34
CA VAL A 478 -21.32 2.66 23.67
C VAL A 478 -21.56 2.50 22.18
N VAL A 479 -20.77 1.65 21.51
CA VAL A 479 -20.85 1.45 20.07
C VAL A 479 -22.23 0.93 19.67
N SER A 480 -22.90 0.16 20.53
CA SER A 480 -24.23 -0.39 20.24
C SER A 480 -25.35 0.65 20.07
N GLU A 481 -25.14 1.90 20.48
CA GLU A 481 -26.06 3.01 20.19
C GLU A 481 -25.84 3.64 18.80
N MET A 482 -24.72 3.32 18.13
CA MET A 482 -24.38 3.78 16.77
C MET A 482 -25.02 2.89 15.71
N ASN A 483 -26.36 2.80 15.71
CA ASN A 483 -27.10 1.85 14.84
C ASN A 483 -26.99 2.11 13.32
N TRP A 484 -26.41 3.24 12.91
CA TRP A 484 -26.05 3.57 11.53
C TRP A 484 -24.70 2.98 11.08
N LEU A 485 -23.91 2.42 12.00
CA LEU A 485 -22.58 1.91 11.70
C LEU A 485 -22.64 0.69 10.76
N TYR A 486 -21.91 0.76 9.66
CA TYR A 486 -21.77 -0.26 8.64
C TYR A 486 -20.57 -1.19 8.90
N LEU A 487 -19.46 -0.64 9.41
CA LEU A 487 -18.24 -1.38 9.73
C LEU A 487 -17.68 -1.00 11.10
N LEU A 488 -17.32 -2.02 11.90
CA LEU A 488 -16.60 -1.87 13.17
C LEU A 488 -15.29 -2.66 13.13
N ASP A 489 -14.15 -1.98 13.30
CA ASP A 489 -12.84 -2.60 13.44
C ASP A 489 -12.14 -2.16 14.73
N VAL A 490 -12.04 -3.09 15.68
CA VAL A 490 -11.33 -2.92 16.97
C VAL A 490 -10.13 -3.89 17.09
N THR A 491 -9.61 -4.37 15.96
CA THR A 491 -8.51 -5.34 15.88
C THR A 491 -7.28 -4.93 16.70
N ASN A 492 -6.55 -5.88 17.30
CA ASN A 492 -5.28 -5.60 17.97
C ASN A 492 -5.43 -4.52 19.06
N ASN A 493 -6.26 -4.83 20.06
CA ASN A 493 -6.55 -4.01 21.22
C ASN A 493 -6.52 -4.89 22.49
N SER A 494 -7.01 -4.38 23.62
CA SER A 494 -7.06 -5.05 24.91
C SER A 494 -8.50 -5.31 25.40
N PHE A 495 -9.49 -5.34 24.51
CA PHE A 495 -10.88 -5.64 24.87
C PHE A 495 -11.01 -7.07 25.41
N SER A 496 -11.90 -7.28 26.37
CA SER A 496 -12.07 -8.58 27.04
C SER A 496 -13.52 -8.86 27.43
N GLY A 497 -13.80 -10.07 27.91
CA GLY A 497 -15.15 -10.52 28.24
C GLY A 497 -15.94 -10.95 27.01
N SER A 498 -17.27 -10.88 27.08
CA SER A 498 -18.19 -11.17 25.98
C SER A 498 -18.75 -9.90 25.34
N LEU A 499 -19.21 -9.97 24.09
CA LEU A 499 -19.97 -8.88 23.49
C LEU A 499 -21.26 -8.59 24.29
N PRO A 500 -21.62 -7.31 24.52
CA PRO A 500 -22.84 -6.97 25.25
C PRO A 500 -24.08 -7.21 24.38
N ALA A 501 -25.18 -7.63 25.03
CA ALA A 501 -26.43 -8.00 24.35
C ALA A 501 -27.08 -6.86 23.54
N SER A 502 -26.73 -5.61 23.85
CA SER A 502 -27.15 -4.42 23.11
C SER A 502 -26.64 -4.38 21.67
N PHE A 503 -25.61 -5.15 21.30
CA PHE A 503 -25.11 -5.22 19.90
C PHE A 503 -26.19 -5.63 18.89
N SER A 504 -27.28 -6.27 19.32
CA SER A 504 -28.48 -6.51 18.50
C SER A 504 -29.12 -5.24 17.90
N ARG A 505 -28.76 -4.05 18.40
CA ARG A 505 -29.17 -2.74 17.86
C ARG A 505 -28.42 -2.32 16.59
N LEU A 506 -27.29 -2.95 16.27
CA LEU A 506 -26.42 -2.60 15.14
C LEU A 506 -26.94 -3.17 13.81
N THR A 507 -28.18 -2.85 13.46
CA THR A 507 -28.91 -3.43 12.32
C THR A 507 -28.36 -3.05 10.95
N SER A 508 -27.53 -2.01 10.85
CA SER A 508 -26.85 -1.60 9.62
C SER A 508 -25.47 -2.24 9.45
N LEU A 509 -24.96 -2.96 10.45
CA LEU A 509 -23.60 -3.48 10.49
C LEU A 509 -23.46 -4.67 9.52
N ASP A 510 -22.53 -4.57 8.58
CA ASP A 510 -22.21 -5.63 7.59
C ASP A 510 -20.85 -6.28 7.86
N ALA A 511 -19.91 -5.53 8.46
CA ALA A 511 -18.58 -6.02 8.79
C ALA A 511 -18.20 -5.76 10.26
N ILE A 512 -17.76 -6.81 10.95
CA ILE A 512 -17.23 -6.71 12.30
C ILE A 512 -15.89 -7.44 12.43
N ASN A 513 -14.86 -6.72 12.88
CA ASN A 513 -13.55 -7.28 13.19
C ASN A 513 -13.17 -7.02 14.65
N LEU A 514 -13.07 -8.11 15.40
CA LEU A 514 -12.75 -8.18 16.83
C LEU A 514 -11.40 -8.87 17.08
N SER A 515 -10.64 -9.15 16.02
CA SER A 515 -9.48 -10.03 16.11
C SER A 515 -8.33 -9.46 16.95
N TYR A 516 -7.42 -10.31 17.42
CA TYR A 516 -6.28 -9.92 18.27
C TYR A 516 -6.73 -9.11 19.50
N ASN A 517 -7.58 -9.71 20.32
CA ASN A 517 -8.07 -9.13 21.58
C ASN A 517 -8.07 -10.22 22.67
N ASN A 518 -8.60 -9.89 23.86
CA ASN A 518 -8.75 -10.80 24.98
C ASN A 518 -10.21 -11.22 25.21
N PHE A 519 -11.08 -11.17 24.18
CA PHE A 519 -12.46 -11.64 24.31
C PHE A 519 -12.51 -13.13 24.65
N GLY A 520 -13.61 -13.58 25.27
CA GLY A 520 -13.78 -14.99 25.62
C GLY A 520 -15.22 -15.35 25.97
N GLY A 521 -15.39 -16.56 26.53
CA GLY A 521 -16.70 -17.20 26.64
C GLY A 521 -17.01 -17.99 25.37
N THR A 522 -18.30 -18.24 25.08
CA THR A 522 -18.70 -18.92 23.84
C THR A 522 -18.74 -17.97 22.65
N PHE A 523 -18.96 -18.50 21.43
CA PHE A 523 -19.35 -17.67 20.29
C PHE A 523 -20.45 -16.66 20.70
N PRO A 524 -20.32 -15.37 20.36
CA PRO A 524 -21.25 -14.32 20.79
C PRO A 524 -22.59 -14.44 20.06
N SER A 525 -23.56 -15.09 20.70
CA SER A 525 -24.90 -15.34 20.14
C SER A 525 -25.67 -14.08 19.75
N VAL A 526 -25.33 -12.92 20.32
CA VAL A 526 -25.87 -11.61 19.90
C VAL A 526 -25.62 -11.32 18.42
N LEU A 527 -24.50 -11.77 17.85
CA LEU A 527 -24.22 -11.61 16.42
C LEU A 527 -25.26 -12.34 15.56
N LEU A 528 -25.84 -13.45 16.02
CA LEU A 528 -26.86 -14.20 15.27
C LEU A 528 -28.15 -13.40 15.00
N THR A 529 -28.36 -12.29 15.73
CA THR A 529 -29.48 -11.36 15.47
C THR A 529 -29.19 -10.41 14.31
N LEU A 530 -27.91 -10.24 13.93
CA LEU A 530 -27.41 -9.38 12.86
C LEU A 530 -27.25 -10.20 11.57
N THR A 531 -28.34 -10.78 11.09
CA THR A 531 -28.35 -11.72 9.95
C THR A 531 -27.81 -11.14 8.63
N GLN A 532 -27.72 -9.81 8.55
CA GLN A 532 -27.20 -9.08 7.40
C GLN A 532 -25.68 -9.13 7.25
N LEU A 533 -24.92 -9.51 8.29
CA LEU A 533 -23.45 -9.51 8.30
C LEU A 533 -22.82 -10.30 7.13
N GLY A 534 -21.97 -9.63 6.35
CA GLY A 534 -21.11 -10.19 5.31
C GLY A 534 -19.71 -10.60 5.78
N LEU A 535 -19.15 -9.95 6.81
CA LEU A 535 -17.83 -10.27 7.38
C LEU A 535 -17.85 -10.34 8.91
N ILE A 536 -17.32 -11.45 9.45
CA ILE A 536 -17.11 -11.66 10.88
C ILE A 536 -15.70 -12.18 11.12
N ASP A 537 -14.87 -11.42 11.83
CA ASP A 537 -13.55 -11.86 12.31
C ASP A 537 -13.46 -11.83 13.84
N LEU A 538 -13.28 -13.01 14.43
CA LEU A 538 -13.13 -13.25 15.87
C LEU A 538 -11.74 -13.82 16.21
N SER A 539 -10.82 -13.83 15.25
CA SER A 539 -9.56 -14.58 15.34
C SER A 539 -8.61 -14.04 16.41
N TYR A 540 -7.67 -14.85 16.92
CA TYR A 540 -6.71 -14.45 17.96
C TYR A 540 -7.42 -13.86 19.20
N ASN A 541 -8.27 -14.68 19.82
CA ASN A 541 -9.01 -14.38 21.04
C ASN A 541 -9.07 -15.65 21.93
N ASN A 542 -9.81 -15.59 23.04
CA ASN A 542 -10.02 -16.71 23.97
C ASN A 542 -11.46 -17.26 23.89
N PHE A 543 -12.15 -17.16 22.74
CA PHE A 543 -13.48 -17.77 22.57
C PHE A 543 -13.38 -19.30 22.59
N GLY A 544 -14.41 -19.98 23.08
CA GLY A 544 -14.47 -21.43 23.08
C GLY A 544 -15.89 -21.98 22.99
N GLY A 545 -16.07 -23.24 23.40
CA GLY A 545 -17.33 -23.94 23.19
C GLY A 545 -17.58 -24.28 21.72
N PRO A 546 -18.77 -24.80 21.38
CA PRO A 546 -19.10 -25.17 20.01
C PRO A 546 -19.46 -23.97 19.13
N ILE A 547 -19.19 -24.10 17.83
CA ILE A 547 -19.77 -23.21 16.82
C ILE A 547 -21.30 -23.48 16.79
N PRO A 548 -22.17 -22.49 17.01
CA PRO A 548 -23.62 -22.70 17.08
C PRO A 548 -24.18 -23.13 15.72
N ARG A 549 -25.22 -23.96 15.72
CA ARG A 549 -25.87 -24.42 14.46
C ARG A 549 -26.62 -23.28 13.76
N GLU A 550 -27.06 -22.33 14.57
CA GLU A 550 -27.75 -21.09 14.21
C GLU A 550 -26.87 -20.15 13.39
N ILE A 551 -25.56 -20.42 13.24
CA ILE A 551 -24.65 -19.66 12.37
C ILE A 551 -25.11 -19.61 10.90
N THR A 552 -25.99 -20.53 10.48
CA THR A 552 -26.65 -20.48 9.17
C THR A 552 -27.66 -19.34 9.02
N ALA A 553 -27.94 -18.57 10.06
CA ALA A 553 -28.83 -17.40 10.02
C ALA A 553 -28.23 -16.23 9.23
N PHE A 554 -26.90 -16.18 9.05
CA PHE A 554 -26.24 -15.14 8.27
C PHE A 554 -26.44 -15.37 6.76
N SER A 555 -27.44 -14.71 6.18
CA SER A 555 -27.80 -14.88 4.76
C SER A 555 -26.85 -14.19 3.78
N ASN A 556 -25.99 -13.30 4.29
CA ASN A 556 -25.04 -12.52 3.49
C ASN A 556 -23.58 -12.90 3.67
N LEU A 557 -23.26 -13.77 4.64
CA LEU A 557 -21.89 -14.06 5.06
C LEU A 557 -21.01 -14.52 3.90
N MET A 558 -19.91 -13.80 3.69
CA MET A 558 -18.86 -14.11 2.73
C MET A 558 -17.56 -14.54 3.43
N TYR A 559 -17.27 -13.93 4.58
CA TYR A 559 -16.02 -14.12 5.31
C TYR A 559 -16.30 -14.46 6.77
N LEU A 560 -15.79 -15.59 7.24
CA LEU A 560 -15.88 -16.02 8.63
C LEU A 560 -14.54 -16.53 9.13
N TYR A 561 -13.96 -15.79 10.07
CA TYR A 561 -12.66 -16.05 10.65
C TYR A 561 -12.78 -16.23 12.18
N MET A 562 -12.29 -17.35 12.70
CA MET A 562 -12.19 -17.63 14.14
C MET A 562 -10.85 -18.31 14.49
N ASP A 563 -9.80 -18.02 13.73
CA ASP A 563 -8.49 -18.67 13.91
C ASP A 563 -7.93 -18.41 15.31
N ARG A 564 -7.13 -19.34 15.86
CA ARG A 564 -6.46 -19.17 17.17
C ARG A 564 -7.40 -18.73 18.27
N ASN A 565 -8.34 -19.63 18.57
CA ASN A 565 -9.25 -19.58 19.69
C ASN A 565 -9.24 -20.97 20.39
N HIS A 566 -10.19 -21.22 21.27
CA HIS A 566 -10.40 -22.48 21.99
C HIS A 566 -11.73 -23.16 21.58
N MET A 567 -12.16 -22.98 20.33
CA MET A 567 -13.41 -23.56 19.81
C MET A 567 -13.33 -25.09 19.79
N VAL A 568 -14.40 -25.77 20.19
CA VAL A 568 -14.47 -27.24 20.32
C VAL A 568 -15.64 -27.84 19.55
N GLY A 569 -15.66 -29.17 19.39
CA GLY A 569 -16.75 -29.88 18.72
C GLY A 569 -16.63 -29.86 17.19
N ASP A 570 -17.73 -30.16 16.52
CA ASP A 570 -17.78 -30.33 15.06
C ASP A 570 -18.21 -29.02 14.36
N ILE A 571 -17.82 -28.83 13.09
CA ILE A 571 -18.32 -27.71 12.28
C ILE A 571 -19.79 -27.96 11.87
N PRO A 572 -20.73 -27.02 12.11
CA PRO A 572 -22.12 -27.16 11.68
C PRO A 572 -22.25 -27.40 10.16
N PRO A 573 -22.78 -28.55 9.70
CA PRO A 573 -22.80 -28.88 8.27
C PRO A 573 -23.61 -27.90 7.40
N GLY A 574 -24.58 -27.20 8.00
CA GLY A 574 -25.38 -26.20 7.29
C GLY A 574 -24.60 -24.96 6.86
N LEU A 575 -23.41 -24.70 7.43
CA LEU A 575 -22.54 -23.60 6.99
C LEU A 575 -22.14 -23.74 5.51
N PHE A 576 -21.94 -24.98 5.05
CA PHE A 576 -21.57 -25.30 3.67
C PHE A 576 -22.75 -25.33 2.67
N LEU A 577 -23.95 -24.96 3.14
CA LEU A 577 -25.11 -24.72 2.29
C LEU A 577 -25.28 -23.24 1.93
N SER A 578 -24.49 -22.33 2.51
CA SER A 578 -24.57 -20.90 2.18
C SER A 578 -24.02 -20.64 0.77
N PRO A 579 -24.78 -19.96 -0.12
CA PRO A 579 -24.37 -19.69 -1.50
C PRO A 579 -23.40 -18.50 -1.64
N LYS A 580 -23.04 -17.83 -0.53
CA LYS A 580 -22.20 -16.62 -0.53
C LYS A 580 -20.85 -16.78 0.18
N ILE A 581 -20.67 -17.82 0.99
CA ILE A 581 -19.45 -17.98 1.79
C ILE A 581 -18.25 -18.24 0.88
N PHE A 582 -17.32 -17.29 0.87
CA PHE A 582 -16.13 -17.29 0.02
C PHE A 582 -14.89 -17.80 0.76
N GLU A 583 -14.71 -17.42 2.03
CA GLU A 583 -13.58 -17.88 2.86
C GLU A 583 -14.04 -18.27 4.28
N LEU A 584 -13.59 -19.45 4.72
CA LEU A 584 -13.77 -19.96 6.08
C LEU A 584 -12.41 -20.27 6.71
N SER A 585 -12.17 -19.74 7.90
CA SER A 585 -10.95 -20.00 8.66
C SER A 585 -11.23 -20.29 10.13
N PHE A 586 -10.94 -21.52 10.54
CA PHE A 586 -11.04 -22.02 11.92
C PHE A 586 -9.73 -22.66 12.39
N ALA A 587 -8.59 -22.23 11.83
CA ALA A 587 -7.30 -22.82 12.09
C ALA A 587 -6.85 -22.62 13.55
N TYR A 588 -6.00 -23.50 14.08
CA TYR A 588 -5.44 -23.45 15.43
C TYR A 588 -6.52 -23.35 16.52
N ASN A 589 -7.46 -24.30 16.51
CA ASN A 589 -8.53 -24.45 17.49
C ASN A 589 -8.54 -25.88 18.05
N ASN A 590 -9.55 -26.23 18.84
CA ASN A 590 -9.77 -27.55 19.42
C ASN A 590 -10.96 -28.28 18.74
N LEU A 591 -11.26 -27.95 17.47
CA LEU A 591 -12.32 -28.60 16.71
C LEU A 591 -11.96 -30.06 16.41
N GLN A 592 -12.97 -30.92 16.32
CA GLN A 592 -12.82 -32.37 16.27
C GLN A 592 -13.84 -33.01 15.30
N GLY A 593 -13.96 -34.33 15.38
CA GLY A 593 -14.86 -35.10 14.52
C GLY A 593 -14.24 -35.41 13.16
N ALA A 594 -15.08 -35.78 12.19
CA ALA A 594 -14.68 -36.00 10.80
C ALA A 594 -15.07 -34.81 9.92
N LEU A 595 -14.36 -34.60 8.82
CA LEU A 595 -14.70 -33.57 7.84
C LEU A 595 -16.11 -33.85 7.26
N PRO A 596 -17.09 -32.93 7.39
CA PRO A 596 -18.48 -33.24 7.04
C PRO A 596 -18.66 -33.37 5.52
N PRO A 597 -19.39 -34.38 5.01
CA PRO A 597 -19.62 -34.58 3.58
C PRO A 597 -20.25 -33.36 2.86
N GLN A 598 -21.01 -32.55 3.60
CA GLN A 598 -21.63 -31.31 3.15
C GLN A 598 -20.60 -30.24 2.72
N LEU A 599 -19.31 -30.38 3.05
CA LEU A 599 -18.25 -29.56 2.46
C LEU A 599 -18.33 -29.52 0.92
N SER A 600 -18.72 -30.64 0.30
CA SER A 600 -18.89 -30.75 -1.15
C SER A 600 -20.05 -29.95 -1.75
N THR A 601 -21.03 -29.51 -0.95
CA THR A 601 -22.18 -28.75 -1.46
C THR A 601 -21.89 -27.26 -1.64
N SER A 602 -20.77 -26.77 -1.13
CA SER A 602 -20.42 -25.36 -1.27
C SER A 602 -19.85 -25.06 -2.66
N SER A 603 -20.59 -24.29 -3.46
CA SER A 603 -20.17 -23.81 -4.78
C SER A 603 -19.48 -22.44 -4.75
N SER A 604 -19.49 -21.76 -3.60
CA SER A 604 -18.94 -20.39 -3.46
C SER A 604 -17.61 -20.33 -2.69
N LEU A 605 -17.30 -21.36 -1.89
CA LEU A 605 -16.12 -21.43 -1.03
C LEU A 605 -14.82 -21.53 -1.83
N ALA A 606 -14.10 -20.42 -1.93
CA ALA A 606 -12.81 -20.32 -2.59
C ALA A 606 -11.64 -20.72 -1.69
N MET A 607 -11.76 -20.59 -0.36
CA MET A 607 -10.67 -20.92 0.57
C MET A 607 -11.18 -21.49 1.90
N LEU A 608 -10.63 -22.63 2.31
CA LEU A 608 -10.96 -23.32 3.55
C LEU A 608 -9.70 -23.60 4.37
N LYS A 609 -9.66 -23.11 5.61
CA LYS A 609 -8.55 -23.30 6.55
C LYS A 609 -9.03 -23.95 7.85
N LEU A 610 -8.58 -25.17 8.08
CA LEU A 610 -8.86 -25.97 9.27
C LEU A 610 -7.57 -26.52 9.91
N GLU A 611 -6.40 -26.00 9.52
CA GLU A 611 -5.12 -26.49 10.02
C GLU A 611 -4.97 -26.33 11.54
N GLY A 612 -4.20 -27.19 12.21
CA GLY A 612 -3.97 -27.08 13.66
C GLY A 612 -5.21 -27.37 14.51
N ASN A 613 -5.94 -28.44 14.20
CA ASN A 613 -7.13 -28.88 14.94
C ASN A 613 -7.02 -30.38 15.31
N SER A 614 -8.10 -30.98 15.78
CA SER A 614 -8.21 -32.41 16.12
C SER A 614 -9.15 -33.18 15.17
N PHE A 615 -9.28 -32.76 13.91
CA PHE A 615 -10.07 -33.48 12.91
C PHE A 615 -9.48 -34.85 12.62
N SER A 616 -10.34 -35.86 12.43
CA SER A 616 -9.97 -37.27 12.39
C SER A 616 -10.77 -38.06 11.35
N GLY A 617 -10.40 -39.33 11.13
CA GLY A 617 -10.97 -40.16 10.06
C GLY A 617 -10.35 -39.84 8.69
N PRO A 618 -10.89 -40.39 7.60
CA PRO A 618 -10.34 -40.19 6.26
C PRO A 618 -10.72 -38.85 5.64
N LEU A 619 -9.93 -38.41 4.66
CA LEU A 619 -10.35 -37.36 3.73
C LEU A 619 -11.62 -37.79 2.98
N PRO A 620 -12.60 -36.89 2.74
CA PRO A 620 -13.83 -37.22 2.05
C PRO A 620 -13.60 -37.51 0.57
N ASP A 621 -14.53 -38.23 -0.07
CA ASP A 621 -14.57 -38.32 -1.54
C ASP A 621 -14.87 -36.92 -2.12
N PHE A 622 -13.97 -36.46 -2.99
CA PHE A 622 -14.04 -35.16 -3.64
C PHE A 622 -14.95 -35.15 -4.90
N ASN A 623 -15.52 -36.28 -5.31
CA ASN A 623 -16.44 -36.37 -6.44
C ASN A 623 -17.70 -35.48 -6.29
N GLY A 624 -18.10 -35.14 -5.06
CA GLY A 624 -19.18 -34.18 -4.82
C GLY A 624 -18.83 -32.72 -5.16
N TRP A 625 -17.55 -32.39 -5.32
CA TRP A 625 -17.04 -31.03 -5.44
C TRP A 625 -16.87 -30.54 -6.89
N CYS A 626 -17.52 -31.20 -7.88
CA CYS A 626 -17.36 -30.86 -9.31
C CYS A 626 -17.71 -29.41 -9.68
N ASN A 627 -18.49 -28.72 -8.85
CA ASN A 627 -18.88 -27.32 -9.03
C ASN A 627 -18.20 -26.38 -8.01
N SER A 628 -17.10 -26.82 -7.40
CA SER A 628 -16.38 -26.07 -6.37
C SER A 628 -15.53 -24.95 -6.95
N SER A 629 -15.55 -23.78 -6.31
CA SER A 629 -14.65 -22.65 -6.58
C SER A 629 -13.34 -22.73 -5.78
N LEU A 630 -13.07 -23.83 -5.07
CA LEU A 630 -11.97 -23.94 -4.11
C LEU A 630 -10.59 -23.79 -4.76
N THR A 631 -9.88 -22.74 -4.33
CA THR A 631 -8.52 -22.38 -4.75
C THR A 631 -7.46 -22.73 -3.71
N ALA A 632 -7.84 -22.84 -2.43
CA ALA A 632 -6.91 -23.21 -1.36
C ALA A 632 -7.57 -24.04 -0.25
N LEU A 633 -6.91 -25.15 0.10
CA LEU A 633 -7.36 -26.09 1.13
C LEU A 633 -6.24 -26.31 2.15
N TYR A 634 -6.46 -25.90 3.40
CA TYR A 634 -5.52 -26.10 4.49
C TYR A 634 -6.10 -27.05 5.55
N LEU A 635 -5.50 -28.23 5.66
CA LEU A 635 -5.90 -29.33 6.54
C LEU A 635 -4.71 -29.88 7.35
N GLY A 636 -3.56 -29.21 7.32
CA GLY A 636 -2.35 -29.64 8.05
C GLY A 636 -2.53 -29.66 9.57
N PHE A 637 -1.62 -30.31 10.29
CA PHE A 637 -1.58 -30.41 11.76
C PHE A 637 -2.93 -30.86 12.35
N ASN A 638 -3.37 -32.05 11.94
CA ASN A 638 -4.63 -32.68 12.36
C ASN A 638 -4.40 -34.20 12.57
N ASN A 639 -5.45 -34.96 12.86
CA ASN A 639 -5.42 -36.41 13.06
C ASN A 639 -6.10 -37.17 11.89
N LEU A 640 -6.01 -36.65 10.66
CA LEU A 640 -6.60 -37.26 9.47
C LEU A 640 -5.83 -38.53 9.06
N THR A 641 -6.53 -39.53 8.56
CA THR A 641 -6.02 -40.91 8.33
C THR A 641 -6.35 -41.41 6.92
N GLY A 642 -5.88 -42.61 6.57
CA GLY A 642 -6.20 -43.24 5.28
C GLY A 642 -5.47 -42.59 4.09
N PRO A 643 -5.82 -42.95 2.85
CA PRO A 643 -5.15 -42.42 1.66
C PRO A 643 -5.68 -41.06 1.21
N ILE A 644 -4.87 -40.31 0.47
CA ILE A 644 -5.34 -39.15 -0.30
C ILE A 644 -6.23 -39.68 -1.44
N PRO A 645 -7.51 -39.32 -1.54
CA PRO A 645 -8.43 -39.85 -2.54
C PRO A 645 -8.04 -39.48 -3.98
N HIS A 646 -8.20 -40.41 -4.93
CA HIS A 646 -7.96 -40.13 -6.36
C HIS A 646 -8.90 -39.03 -6.91
N SER A 647 -10.09 -38.89 -6.34
CA SER A 647 -11.07 -37.84 -6.65
C SER A 647 -10.55 -36.41 -6.46
N ILE A 648 -9.40 -36.20 -5.81
CA ILE A 648 -8.75 -34.88 -5.67
C ILE A 648 -8.56 -34.18 -7.03
N SER A 649 -8.50 -34.94 -8.13
CA SER A 649 -8.46 -34.46 -9.51
C SER A 649 -9.59 -33.48 -9.88
N VAL A 650 -10.73 -33.57 -9.21
CA VAL A 650 -11.90 -32.69 -9.41
C VAL A 650 -11.60 -31.24 -9.01
N LEU A 651 -10.75 -31.02 -8.00
CA LEU A 651 -10.42 -29.70 -7.46
C LEU A 651 -9.37 -28.95 -8.32
N SER A 652 -9.53 -29.00 -9.65
CA SER A 652 -8.55 -28.55 -10.66
C SER A 652 -8.12 -27.08 -10.56
N SER A 653 -8.87 -26.24 -9.85
CA SER A 653 -8.57 -24.82 -9.57
C SER A 653 -7.72 -24.59 -8.31
N LEU A 654 -7.25 -25.65 -7.63
CA LEU A 654 -6.39 -25.51 -6.45
C LEU A 654 -5.01 -24.94 -6.80
N TYR A 655 -4.67 -23.85 -6.13
CA TYR A 655 -3.34 -23.24 -6.05
C TYR A 655 -2.59 -23.66 -4.78
N THR A 656 -3.29 -24.10 -3.73
CA THR A 656 -2.66 -24.49 -2.46
C THR A 656 -3.36 -25.69 -1.83
N LEU A 657 -2.58 -26.73 -1.51
CA LEU A 657 -3.02 -27.92 -0.79
C LEU A 657 -2.02 -28.21 0.33
N THR A 658 -2.46 -28.07 1.58
CA THR A 658 -1.64 -28.35 2.77
C THR A 658 -2.29 -29.43 3.62
N LEU A 659 -1.55 -30.54 3.82
CA LEU A 659 -1.96 -31.77 4.48
C LEU A 659 -0.89 -32.26 5.48
N GLN A 660 0.17 -31.48 5.69
CA GLN A 660 1.32 -31.84 6.52
C GLN A 660 0.94 -32.14 7.98
N GLY A 661 1.71 -32.95 8.71
CA GLY A 661 1.43 -33.21 10.13
C GLY A 661 0.10 -33.93 10.36
N ASN A 662 -0.16 -35.00 9.62
CA ASN A 662 -1.34 -35.85 9.73
C ASN A 662 -0.91 -37.34 9.78
N GLN A 663 -1.87 -38.26 9.72
CA GLN A 663 -1.66 -39.71 9.69
C GLN A 663 -2.08 -40.31 8.34
N LEU A 664 -1.96 -39.54 7.25
CA LEU A 664 -2.28 -40.00 5.89
C LEU A 664 -1.30 -41.08 5.45
N SER A 665 -1.76 -42.00 4.60
CA SER A 665 -1.06 -43.25 4.28
C SER A 665 -1.22 -43.65 2.80
N GLY A 666 -0.49 -44.66 2.34
CA GLY A 666 -0.49 -45.04 0.92
C GLY A 666 0.28 -44.05 0.04
N SER A 667 0.12 -44.13 -1.27
CA SER A 667 0.89 -43.33 -2.24
C SER A 667 0.19 -42.03 -2.66
N ILE A 668 0.96 -41.10 -3.25
CA ILE A 668 0.40 -39.90 -3.87
C ILE A 668 -0.47 -40.32 -5.06
N PRO A 669 -1.78 -40.00 -5.08
CA PRO A 669 -2.69 -40.52 -6.09
C PRO A 669 -2.49 -39.84 -7.45
N SER A 670 -2.67 -40.60 -8.53
CA SER A 670 -2.57 -40.11 -9.91
C SER A 670 -3.54 -38.97 -10.25
N GLY A 671 -4.64 -38.82 -9.50
CA GLY A 671 -5.57 -37.70 -9.68
C GLY A 671 -4.96 -36.33 -9.41
N LEU A 672 -3.91 -36.26 -8.56
CA LEU A 672 -3.20 -35.01 -8.26
C LEU A 672 -2.51 -34.41 -9.51
N ALA A 673 -2.25 -35.23 -10.54
CA ALA A 673 -1.73 -34.79 -11.84
C ALA A 673 -2.62 -33.75 -12.55
N ALA A 674 -3.91 -33.66 -12.21
CA ALA A 674 -4.85 -32.71 -12.78
C ALA A 674 -4.73 -31.28 -12.20
N LEU A 675 -4.07 -31.11 -11.05
CA LEU A 675 -3.98 -29.82 -10.32
C LEU A 675 -2.90 -28.91 -10.93
N LYS A 676 -3.06 -28.51 -12.19
CA LYS A 676 -2.03 -27.77 -12.95
C LYS A 676 -1.72 -26.37 -12.44
N GLN A 677 -2.59 -25.81 -11.60
CA GLN A 677 -2.44 -24.49 -11.00
C GLN A 677 -1.77 -24.53 -9.61
N LEU A 678 -1.40 -25.72 -9.12
CA LEU A 678 -0.90 -25.90 -7.76
C LEU A 678 0.48 -25.24 -7.58
N ASN A 679 0.52 -24.18 -6.77
CA ASN A 679 1.76 -23.48 -6.38
C ASN A 679 2.38 -24.09 -5.12
N MET A 680 1.55 -24.61 -4.21
CA MET A 680 1.98 -25.08 -2.89
C MET A 680 1.40 -26.47 -2.61
N LEU A 681 2.28 -27.46 -2.47
CA LEU A 681 1.95 -28.83 -2.09
C LEU A 681 2.76 -29.22 -0.85
N TRP A 682 2.08 -29.26 0.30
CA TRP A 682 2.69 -29.66 1.57
C TRP A 682 2.06 -30.96 2.07
N LEU A 683 2.81 -32.06 2.01
CA LEU A 683 2.45 -33.40 2.47
C LEU A 683 3.37 -33.91 3.60
N ALA A 684 4.24 -33.05 4.13
CA ALA A 684 5.26 -33.41 5.11
C ALA A 684 4.70 -34.05 6.40
N ASP A 685 5.52 -34.77 7.16
CA ASP A 685 5.16 -35.38 8.46
C ASP A 685 3.84 -36.19 8.39
N ASN A 686 3.85 -37.25 7.59
CA ASN A 686 2.73 -38.17 7.37
C ASN A 686 3.25 -39.62 7.28
N SER A 687 2.37 -40.58 6.99
CA SER A 687 2.72 -41.99 6.75
C SER A 687 2.60 -42.40 5.27
N LEU A 688 2.78 -41.45 4.33
CA LEU A 688 2.71 -41.72 2.90
C LEU A 688 3.92 -42.56 2.44
N SER A 689 3.73 -43.39 1.43
CA SER A 689 4.67 -44.46 1.05
C SER A 689 4.67 -44.77 -0.45
N GLY A 690 5.71 -45.47 -0.92
CA GLY A 690 5.87 -45.85 -2.32
C GLY A 690 6.63 -44.80 -3.13
N PRO A 691 6.72 -44.96 -4.46
CA PRO A 691 7.51 -44.08 -5.32
C PRO A 691 6.87 -42.72 -5.54
N LEU A 692 7.71 -41.69 -5.65
CA LEU A 692 7.31 -40.34 -6.09
C LEU A 692 6.92 -40.37 -7.58
N PRO A 693 5.67 -39.98 -7.95
CA PRO A 693 5.22 -40.14 -9.34
C PRO A 693 5.82 -39.12 -10.33
N GLU A 694 6.08 -39.57 -11.56
CA GLU A 694 6.56 -38.73 -12.67
C GLU A 694 5.59 -37.60 -13.08
N PHE A 695 4.32 -37.61 -12.66
CA PHE A 695 3.42 -36.49 -12.94
C PHE A 695 3.71 -35.27 -12.06
N LEU A 696 4.47 -35.40 -10.96
CA LEU A 696 4.82 -34.28 -10.08
C LEU A 696 5.60 -33.20 -10.83
N GLY A 697 6.50 -33.59 -11.72
CA GLY A 697 7.19 -32.66 -12.62
C GLY A 697 6.30 -32.01 -13.68
N GLY A 698 5.05 -32.46 -13.84
CA GLY A 698 4.03 -31.85 -14.68
C GLY A 698 3.14 -30.83 -13.95
N LEU A 699 3.53 -30.39 -12.74
CA LEU A 699 2.86 -29.37 -11.94
C LEU A 699 3.64 -28.05 -12.02
N ASN A 700 3.85 -27.54 -13.24
CA ASN A 700 4.84 -26.50 -13.57
C ASN A 700 4.67 -25.17 -12.80
N ALA A 701 3.51 -24.93 -12.16
CA ALA A 701 3.27 -23.77 -11.31
C ALA A 701 3.84 -23.91 -9.88
N THR A 702 4.33 -25.10 -9.49
CA THR A 702 4.77 -25.40 -8.12
C THR A 702 5.96 -24.52 -7.71
N ILE A 703 5.73 -23.71 -6.69
CA ILE A 703 6.71 -22.87 -5.99
C ILE A 703 7.27 -23.62 -4.78
N GLN A 704 6.44 -24.40 -4.07
CA GLN A 704 6.84 -25.12 -2.86
C GLN A 704 6.35 -26.57 -2.86
N LEU A 705 7.28 -27.52 -2.70
CA LEU A 705 7.04 -28.95 -2.62
C LEU A 705 7.66 -29.51 -1.34
N LEU A 706 6.84 -29.74 -0.30
CA LEU A 706 7.29 -30.28 0.99
C LEU A 706 6.73 -31.68 1.20
N LEU A 707 7.61 -32.68 1.21
CA LEU A 707 7.32 -34.12 1.27
C LEU A 707 8.10 -34.80 2.43
N ASP A 708 8.67 -34.01 3.32
CA ASP A 708 9.53 -34.42 4.43
C ASP A 708 8.82 -35.39 5.39
N GLY A 709 9.56 -36.17 6.17
CA GLY A 709 8.98 -36.97 7.27
C GLY A 709 7.92 -37.98 6.82
N ASN A 710 8.19 -38.72 5.75
CA ASN A 710 7.30 -39.73 5.19
C ASN A 710 8.06 -41.06 4.97
N ALA A 711 7.43 -42.04 4.32
CA ALA A 711 8.01 -43.32 3.93
C ALA A 711 8.14 -43.46 2.40
N PHE A 712 8.34 -42.36 1.66
CA PHE A 712 8.57 -42.41 0.22
C PHE A 712 9.87 -43.15 -0.10
N GLU A 713 9.85 -43.95 -1.16
CA GLU A 713 10.95 -44.80 -1.60
C GLU A 713 11.18 -44.66 -3.12
N GLY A 714 12.19 -45.34 -3.67
CA GLY A 714 12.55 -45.18 -5.08
C GLY A 714 13.47 -43.98 -5.32
N GLN A 715 13.55 -43.56 -6.58
CA GLN A 715 14.35 -42.40 -7.01
C GLN A 715 13.49 -41.13 -7.09
N LEU A 716 14.13 -39.96 -7.00
CA LEU A 716 13.49 -38.71 -7.39
C LEU A 716 13.18 -38.76 -8.90
N PRO A 717 11.91 -38.57 -9.33
CA PRO A 717 11.52 -38.65 -10.73
C PRO A 717 12.22 -37.56 -11.57
N ALA A 718 12.70 -37.94 -12.75
CA ALA A 718 13.50 -37.05 -13.60
C ALA A 718 12.73 -35.81 -14.06
N SER A 719 11.40 -35.93 -14.15
CA SER A 719 10.48 -34.83 -14.43
C SER A 719 10.53 -33.66 -13.43
N ILE A 720 11.07 -33.83 -12.21
CA ILE A 720 11.23 -32.71 -11.24
C ILE A 720 12.01 -31.54 -11.87
N CYS A 721 12.93 -31.81 -12.82
CA CYS A 721 13.65 -30.79 -13.57
C CYS A 721 12.77 -29.83 -14.39
N ASN A 722 11.48 -30.12 -14.58
CA ASN A 722 10.53 -29.25 -15.27
C ASN A 722 9.91 -28.17 -14.35
N LEU A 723 10.08 -28.26 -13.03
CA LEU A 723 9.51 -27.35 -12.04
C LEU A 723 10.31 -26.05 -11.91
N THR A 724 10.48 -25.32 -13.02
CA THR A 724 11.36 -24.13 -13.09
C THR A 724 10.92 -22.93 -12.23
N ALA A 725 9.70 -22.96 -11.68
CA ALA A 725 9.17 -21.99 -10.71
C ALA A 725 9.48 -22.34 -9.23
N LEU A 726 10.12 -23.48 -8.97
CA LEU A 726 10.31 -24.02 -7.62
C LEU A 726 11.32 -23.20 -6.80
N GLU A 727 10.88 -22.72 -5.65
CA GLU A 727 11.68 -21.98 -4.67
C GLU A 727 12.10 -22.86 -3.48
N VAL A 728 11.28 -23.84 -3.12
CA VAL A 728 11.45 -24.70 -1.93
C VAL A 728 11.16 -26.16 -2.28
N ILE A 729 12.13 -27.05 -2.02
CA ILE A 729 11.93 -28.50 -2.05
C ILE A 729 12.41 -29.17 -0.76
N GLY A 730 11.51 -29.91 -0.12
CA GLY A 730 11.79 -30.72 1.07
C GLY A 730 11.41 -32.17 0.82
N VAL A 731 12.36 -33.09 1.00
CA VAL A 731 12.17 -34.55 0.96
C VAL A 731 12.90 -35.25 2.11
N ARG A 732 13.24 -34.50 3.16
CA ARG A 732 13.98 -34.96 4.34
C ARG A 732 13.31 -36.18 4.99
N ASN A 733 14.07 -37.03 5.70
CA ASN A 733 13.52 -38.13 6.51
C ASN A 733 12.60 -39.06 5.68
N ASN A 734 13.10 -39.58 4.58
CA ASN A 734 12.41 -40.54 3.71
C ASN A 734 13.32 -41.75 3.40
N ARG A 735 12.92 -42.62 2.47
CA ARG A 735 13.68 -43.80 2.01
C ARG A 735 14.11 -43.65 0.54
N LEU A 736 14.26 -42.42 0.06
CA LEU A 736 14.63 -42.12 -1.32
C LEU A 736 16.10 -42.46 -1.58
N TYR A 737 16.41 -42.89 -2.80
CA TYR A 737 17.77 -43.22 -3.24
C TYR A 737 18.05 -42.71 -4.65
N GLY A 738 19.27 -42.95 -5.16
CA GLY A 738 19.70 -42.49 -6.48
C GLY A 738 20.61 -41.26 -6.39
N SER A 739 20.93 -40.70 -7.56
CA SER A 739 21.76 -39.50 -7.70
C SER A 739 21.00 -38.21 -7.40
N PHE A 740 21.71 -37.20 -6.90
CA PHE A 740 21.17 -35.84 -6.78
C PHE A 740 20.77 -35.29 -8.17
N PRO A 741 19.55 -34.74 -8.35
CA PRO A 741 19.12 -34.17 -9.62
C PRO A 741 19.81 -32.81 -9.87
N THR A 742 20.85 -32.81 -10.69
CA THR A 742 21.71 -31.62 -10.93
C THR A 742 20.96 -30.40 -11.48
N CYS A 743 19.84 -30.62 -12.18
CA CYS A 743 18.99 -29.55 -12.72
C CYS A 743 18.45 -28.59 -11.65
N LEU A 744 18.38 -29.00 -10.37
CA LEU A 744 18.00 -28.11 -9.27
C LEU A 744 18.99 -26.96 -9.08
N PHE A 745 20.26 -27.13 -9.45
CA PHE A 745 21.24 -26.03 -9.40
C PHE A 745 20.89 -24.92 -10.40
N ASP A 746 20.27 -25.26 -11.54
CA ASP A 746 19.95 -24.31 -12.61
C ASP A 746 18.68 -23.50 -12.33
N PHE A 747 17.87 -23.89 -11.34
CA PHE A 747 16.58 -23.26 -11.05
C PHE A 747 16.75 -21.81 -10.55
N PRO A 748 16.16 -20.80 -11.22
CA PRO A 748 16.50 -19.40 -11.02
C PRO A 748 15.98 -18.80 -9.72
N ALA A 749 15.01 -19.45 -9.06
CA ALA A 749 14.36 -18.99 -7.84
C ALA A 749 14.58 -19.93 -6.64
N LEU A 750 15.36 -21.01 -6.79
CA LEU A 750 15.50 -22.04 -5.76
C LEU A 750 16.34 -21.53 -4.57
N ASN A 751 15.69 -21.43 -3.41
CA ASN A 751 16.21 -20.85 -2.18
C ASN A 751 16.33 -21.85 -1.02
N TYR A 752 15.65 -23.00 -1.07
CA TYR A 752 15.70 -24.02 -0.03
C TYR A 752 15.60 -25.45 -0.59
N VAL A 753 16.53 -26.31 -0.17
CA VAL A 753 16.63 -27.72 -0.53
C VAL A 753 17.00 -28.53 0.73
N ASP A 754 16.08 -29.33 1.27
CA ASP A 754 16.44 -30.35 2.28
C ASP A 754 16.16 -31.75 1.74
N MET A 755 17.22 -32.53 1.54
CA MET A 755 17.17 -33.94 1.15
C MET A 755 17.80 -34.85 2.23
N SER A 756 18.03 -34.32 3.42
CA SER A 756 18.79 -34.99 4.47
C SER A 756 18.06 -36.20 5.06
N ASN A 757 18.83 -37.15 5.62
CA ASN A 757 18.32 -38.40 6.18
C ASN A 757 17.51 -39.22 5.15
N ASN A 758 18.22 -39.66 4.11
CA ASN A 758 17.73 -40.49 3.01
C ASN A 758 18.83 -41.51 2.62
N SER A 759 18.67 -42.20 1.49
CA SER A 759 19.66 -43.13 0.92
C SER A 759 20.20 -42.67 -0.45
N PHE A 760 20.25 -41.36 -0.70
CA PHE A 760 20.85 -40.83 -1.92
C PHE A 760 22.36 -41.10 -1.97
N TYR A 761 22.91 -41.27 -3.17
CA TYR A 761 24.31 -41.61 -3.42
C TYR A 761 24.81 -40.94 -4.71
N GLY A 762 26.09 -41.08 -5.03
CA GLY A 762 26.66 -40.52 -6.26
C GLY A 762 27.52 -39.27 -6.00
N PRO A 763 28.16 -38.73 -7.05
CA PRO A 763 28.98 -37.53 -6.96
C PRO A 763 28.14 -36.28 -6.71
N ILE A 764 28.59 -35.43 -5.79
CA ILE A 764 28.17 -34.02 -5.67
C ILE A 764 29.34 -33.13 -6.07
N ASN A 765 29.09 -32.11 -6.91
CA ASN A 765 30.06 -31.07 -7.17
C ASN A 765 30.08 -30.08 -5.99
N LEU A 766 31.21 -30.01 -5.28
CA LEU A 766 31.38 -29.18 -4.08
C LEU A 766 31.63 -27.70 -4.38
N ASP A 767 31.98 -27.32 -5.62
CA ASP A 767 32.20 -25.92 -6.00
C ASP A 767 30.93 -25.05 -5.82
N PHE A 768 29.76 -25.67 -5.80
CA PHE A 768 28.46 -25.02 -5.56
C PHE A 768 28.10 -24.87 -4.08
N ILE A 769 28.78 -25.54 -3.15
CA ILE A 769 28.47 -25.49 -1.70
C ILE A 769 29.26 -24.37 -1.00
N GLY A 770 30.25 -23.76 -1.66
CA GLY A 770 31.04 -22.68 -1.05
C GLY A 770 31.77 -21.76 -2.02
N MET A 771 31.06 -20.87 -2.72
CA MET A 771 31.62 -19.63 -3.28
C MET A 771 30.69 -18.41 -3.10
N ASN A 772 31.29 -17.22 -3.16
CA ASN A 772 30.82 -15.96 -2.57
C ASN A 772 29.58 -15.32 -3.23
N PRO A 773 28.86 -14.43 -2.50
CA PRO A 773 27.61 -13.81 -2.95
C PRO A 773 27.83 -12.57 -3.85
N THR A 774 28.42 -12.76 -5.04
CA THR A 774 28.35 -11.78 -6.14
C THR A 774 28.47 -12.48 -7.50
N PRO A 775 27.35 -12.78 -8.19
CA PRO A 775 27.40 -13.02 -9.62
C PRO A 775 27.50 -11.68 -10.36
N THR A 776 28.27 -11.65 -11.45
CA THR A 776 28.33 -10.57 -12.44
C THR A 776 27.00 -10.34 -13.18
N ASP A 777 25.98 -11.15 -12.86
CA ASP A 777 24.79 -11.42 -13.66
C ASP A 777 23.50 -10.98 -12.92
N GLY A 778 23.62 -10.45 -11.70
CA GLY A 778 22.51 -9.80 -10.97
C GLY A 778 21.48 -10.71 -10.28
N VAL A 779 21.70 -12.04 -10.22
CA VAL A 779 20.77 -12.99 -9.58
C VAL A 779 21.21 -13.31 -8.15
N SER A 780 20.44 -12.90 -7.14
CA SER A 780 20.70 -13.22 -5.73
C SER A 780 20.46 -14.71 -5.42
N ARG A 781 21.37 -15.35 -4.68
CA ARG A 781 21.16 -16.68 -4.07
C ARG A 781 21.91 -16.87 -2.74
N PRO A 782 21.18 -17.02 -1.63
CA PRO A 782 21.57 -17.86 -0.52
C PRO A 782 20.64 -19.09 -0.46
N ALA A 783 20.92 -20.10 -1.28
CA ALA A 783 20.16 -21.34 -1.24
C ALA A 783 20.58 -22.18 -0.01
N VAL A 784 19.66 -22.43 0.91
CA VAL A 784 19.91 -23.35 2.04
C VAL A 784 19.85 -24.78 1.50
N ILE A 785 21.00 -25.45 1.38
CA ILE A 785 21.10 -26.81 0.86
C ILE A 785 21.55 -27.75 1.99
N ASN A 786 20.65 -28.64 2.42
CA ASN A 786 20.91 -29.65 3.44
C ASN A 786 20.84 -31.07 2.85
N LEU A 787 22.00 -31.72 2.77
CA LEU A 787 22.17 -33.07 2.20
C LEU A 787 22.71 -34.09 3.22
N ALA A 788 22.74 -33.73 4.51
CA ALA A 788 23.29 -34.54 5.59
C ALA A 788 22.64 -35.94 5.68
N PHE A 789 23.35 -36.91 6.28
CA PHE A 789 22.84 -38.28 6.47
C PHE A 789 22.36 -38.94 5.14
N ASN A 790 23.26 -38.98 4.16
CA ASN A 790 23.12 -39.67 2.87
C ASN A 790 24.45 -40.37 2.53
N TYR A 791 24.50 -41.10 1.40
CA TYR A 791 25.68 -41.83 0.89
C TYR A 791 26.39 -41.13 -0.29
N PHE A 792 26.29 -39.82 -0.37
CA PHE A 792 27.00 -39.03 -1.40
C PHE A 792 28.52 -39.14 -1.26
N TYR A 793 29.20 -38.99 -2.39
CA TYR A 793 30.66 -38.89 -2.50
C TYR A 793 31.03 -37.75 -3.46
N GLY A 794 32.31 -37.54 -3.70
CA GLY A 794 32.81 -36.53 -4.65
C GLY A 794 34.20 -36.89 -5.13
N GLU A 795 34.63 -36.28 -6.24
CA GLU A 795 36.04 -36.35 -6.63
C GLU A 795 36.88 -35.45 -5.71
N PRO A 796 38.15 -35.82 -5.43
CA PRO A 796 39.08 -34.91 -4.75
C PRO A 796 39.36 -33.70 -5.64
N ILE A 797 39.41 -32.51 -5.05
CA ILE A 797 39.73 -31.25 -5.77
C ILE A 797 41.13 -31.37 -6.40
N VAL A 798 41.17 -31.60 -7.71
CA VAL A 798 42.42 -31.57 -8.48
C VAL A 798 42.76 -30.11 -8.78
N TYR A 799 43.46 -29.46 -7.83
CA TYR A 799 44.16 -28.22 -8.16
C TYR A 799 45.13 -28.47 -9.32
N ALA A 800 44.99 -27.68 -10.39
CA ALA A 800 45.91 -27.66 -11.52
C ALA A 800 47.25 -27.01 -11.12
N GLY A 801 48.03 -27.75 -10.33
CA GLY A 801 49.35 -27.37 -9.81
C GLY A 801 50.10 -28.66 -9.48
N GLY A 802 50.77 -29.22 -10.48
CA GLY A 802 51.01 -30.67 -10.54
C GLY A 802 51.90 -31.25 -9.43
N PHE A 803 51.43 -32.34 -8.82
CA PHE A 803 52.27 -33.44 -8.33
C PHE A 803 51.63 -34.79 -8.66
N LYS A 804 52.46 -35.84 -8.77
CA LYS A 804 52.09 -37.15 -9.32
C LYS A 804 51.07 -37.92 -8.48
N ALA A 805 50.25 -38.73 -9.15
CA ALA A 805 49.27 -39.63 -8.57
C ALA A 805 49.89 -40.76 -7.71
N CYS A 806 49.06 -41.28 -6.79
CA CYS A 806 49.13 -42.65 -6.26
C CYS A 806 47.68 -43.18 -6.10
N PRO A 807 47.45 -44.51 -6.24
CA PRO A 807 46.11 -45.08 -6.34
C PRO A 807 45.40 -45.25 -4.98
N THR A 808 44.09 -45.49 -5.06
CA THR A 808 43.15 -45.64 -3.92
C THR A 808 43.40 -46.89 -3.06
N PRO A 809 42.87 -46.90 -1.82
CA PRO A 809 41.72 -47.79 -1.61
C PRO A 809 40.58 -47.21 -0.74
N ARG A 810 39.34 -47.45 -1.22
CA ARG A 810 38.02 -47.53 -0.56
C ARG A 810 37.80 -46.92 0.86
N VAL A 811 37.01 -45.83 0.86
CA VAL A 811 35.82 -45.55 1.71
C VAL A 811 35.90 -45.81 3.23
N THR A 812 35.72 -44.74 4.02
CA THR A 812 34.93 -44.79 5.26
C THR A 812 34.37 -43.40 5.64
N ARG A 813 33.04 -43.30 5.81
CA ARG A 813 32.25 -42.21 6.44
C ARG A 813 32.75 -40.76 6.27
N ILE A 814 32.09 -40.00 5.39
CA ILE A 814 32.01 -38.53 5.53
C ILE A 814 30.84 -38.23 6.47
N ASN A 815 31.13 -37.73 7.68
CA ASN A 815 30.12 -37.29 8.63
C ASN A 815 29.99 -35.75 8.55
N MET A 816 28.93 -35.23 7.94
CA MET A 816 28.73 -33.79 7.75
C MET A 816 28.30 -33.03 9.02
N SER A 817 28.53 -33.57 10.22
CA SER A 817 28.32 -32.85 11.48
C SER A 817 29.49 -31.94 11.90
N ASP A 818 30.69 -32.15 11.35
CA ASP A 818 31.92 -31.52 11.86
C ASP A 818 32.27 -30.17 11.17
N LEU A 819 31.39 -29.66 10.28
CA LEU A 819 31.61 -28.40 9.55
C LEU A 819 30.99 -27.16 10.21
N ASN A 820 30.19 -27.31 11.28
CA ASN A 820 29.56 -26.18 11.98
C ASN A 820 30.41 -25.56 13.12
N THR A 821 31.67 -25.97 13.27
CA THR A 821 32.59 -25.38 14.26
C THR A 821 33.99 -25.14 13.69
N MET A 822 34.16 -24.05 12.95
CA MET A 822 35.47 -23.41 12.83
C MET A 822 35.35 -21.91 12.52
N GLY A 823 35.16 -21.11 13.57
CA GLY A 823 35.41 -19.68 13.53
C GLY A 823 36.91 -19.37 13.45
N TYR A 824 37.25 -18.19 12.95
CA TYR A 824 38.61 -17.71 12.74
C TYR A 824 39.54 -17.88 13.97
N SER A 825 40.67 -18.57 13.78
CA SER A 825 41.92 -18.19 14.46
C SER A 825 43.14 -18.63 13.63
N ALA A 826 43.94 -17.67 13.16
CA ALA A 826 45.26 -17.91 12.58
C ALA A 826 46.32 -17.24 13.48
N GLY A 827 47.18 -18.05 14.09
CA GLY A 827 48.27 -17.61 14.96
C GLY A 827 49.16 -18.82 15.26
N GLY A 828 50.26 -18.96 14.52
CA GLY A 828 50.93 -20.25 14.39
C GLY A 828 52.05 -20.52 15.39
N ASN A 829 52.48 -21.78 15.44
CA ASN A 829 53.91 -22.10 15.50
C ASN A 829 54.21 -23.51 14.99
N LYS A 830 55.19 -23.63 14.08
CA LYS A 830 55.68 -24.92 13.57
C LYS A 830 56.70 -25.51 14.56
N ARG A 831 56.56 -26.78 14.96
CA ARG A 831 57.73 -27.68 15.14
C ARG A 831 57.38 -29.17 15.27
N ARG A 832 58.18 -29.96 14.55
CA ARG A 832 58.38 -31.43 14.58
C ARG A 832 57.36 -32.30 13.82
N ALA A 833 57.95 -33.20 13.03
CA ALA A 833 57.34 -34.19 12.15
C ALA A 833 57.96 -35.57 12.43
N PHE A 834 57.43 -36.61 11.76
CA PHE A 834 57.77 -38.04 11.91
C PHE A 834 57.31 -38.65 13.26
N THR A 835 56.71 -39.84 13.31
CA THR A 835 56.82 -41.00 12.39
C THR A 835 55.47 -41.71 12.19
N ALA A 836 55.24 -42.35 11.04
CA ALA A 836 54.03 -43.13 10.74
C ALA A 836 54.32 -44.64 10.60
N GLY A 837 53.32 -45.50 10.78
CA GLY A 837 53.37 -46.88 10.25
C GLY A 837 52.55 -47.97 10.97
N LEU A 838 51.38 -48.32 10.39
CA LEU A 838 50.64 -49.60 10.53
C LEU A 838 50.14 -49.99 11.96
N GLN A 839 49.08 -50.79 12.17
CA GLN A 839 48.34 -51.75 11.33
C GLN A 839 46.80 -51.59 11.43
N CYS A 840 46.08 -52.26 10.53
CA CYS A 840 44.63 -52.37 10.48
C CYS A 840 44.24 -53.85 10.20
N VAL A 841 43.13 -54.36 10.78
CA VAL A 841 42.17 -55.37 10.21
C VAL A 841 41.28 -56.04 11.28
N GLN A 842 39.96 -55.85 11.12
CA GLN A 842 38.80 -56.73 11.42
C GLN A 842 38.61 -57.47 12.77
N ALA A 843 37.42 -57.25 13.38
CA ALA A 843 36.36 -58.28 13.45
C ALA A 843 34.96 -57.62 13.58
N TYR A 844 33.89 -58.32 13.18
CA TYR A 844 32.50 -57.83 13.10
C TYR A 844 31.52 -58.81 13.81
N ALA A 845 30.27 -58.38 14.01
CA ALA A 845 29.13 -59.12 14.60
C ALA A 845 29.13 -59.30 16.13
N THR A 846 28.11 -58.84 16.87
CA THR A 846 26.74 -59.37 16.76
C THR A 846 25.68 -58.29 17.06
N VAL A 847 24.63 -58.20 16.24
CA VAL A 847 23.40 -57.44 16.52
C VAL A 847 22.21 -58.28 16.06
N GLN A 848 21.33 -58.68 16.98
CA GLN A 848 19.90 -58.86 16.69
C GLN A 848 19.06 -59.05 17.98
N ALA A 849 17.78 -58.69 17.86
CA ALA A 849 16.65 -59.03 18.73
C ALA A 849 16.60 -58.47 20.18
N SER A 850 15.93 -57.32 20.34
CA SER A 850 14.74 -57.23 21.21
C SER A 850 14.01 -55.87 21.12
N TYR A 851 13.34 -55.64 19.98
CA TYR A 851 12.13 -54.80 19.98
C TYR A 851 10.92 -55.74 20.12
N LYS A 852 10.24 -55.68 21.26
CA LYS A 852 8.88 -56.21 21.45
C LYS A 852 8.16 -55.29 22.43
N GLY A 853 7.41 -54.33 21.90
CA GLY A 853 6.50 -53.50 22.66
C GLY A 853 5.13 -53.53 22.01
N ASN A 854 4.17 -54.20 22.65
CA ASN A 854 2.76 -53.91 22.43
C ASN A 854 1.93 -54.27 23.67
N CYS A 855 0.90 -53.46 23.92
CA CYS A 855 -0.15 -53.61 24.93
C CYS A 855 0.19 -53.54 26.45
N LEU A 856 -0.26 -52.43 27.04
CA LEU A 856 -0.98 -52.29 28.32
C LEU A 856 -0.36 -52.73 29.67
N SER A 857 -0.82 -52.00 30.70
CA SER A 857 -0.70 -52.30 32.14
C SER A 857 0.65 -52.09 32.83
N LEU A 858 0.90 -50.83 33.24
CA LEU A 858 1.15 -50.60 34.67
C LEU A 858 0.66 -49.21 35.14
N ASN A 859 -0.64 -49.09 35.39
CA ASN A 859 -1.20 -48.01 36.20
C ASN A 859 -1.64 -48.59 37.55
N LYS A 860 -0.76 -48.57 38.56
CA LYS A 860 -1.12 -48.61 39.99
C LYS A 860 0.09 -48.41 40.90
N GLN A 861 -0.10 -47.50 41.88
CA GLN A 861 0.65 -47.35 43.14
C GLN A 861 2.10 -46.82 42.99
N LEU A 862 2.52 -45.71 43.63
CA LEU A 862 2.01 -45.08 44.85
C LEU A 862 1.34 -43.71 44.65
N LYS A 863 0.26 -43.48 45.42
CA LYS A 863 -0.22 -42.14 45.83
C LYS A 863 0.29 -41.84 47.24
N CYS A 864 0.62 -40.57 47.53
CA CYS A 864 0.52 -39.81 48.80
C CYS A 864 1.44 -38.58 48.67
N ALA A 865 1.08 -37.33 49.01
CA ALA A 865 -0.16 -36.66 49.44
C ALA A 865 -0.21 -35.29 48.70
N VAL A 866 -1.33 -34.67 48.29
CA VAL A 866 -2.64 -34.38 48.90
C VAL A 866 -2.66 -33.13 49.83
N LYS A 867 -3.11 -32.01 49.22
CA LYS A 867 -3.95 -30.91 49.73
C LYS A 867 -3.45 -29.85 50.73
N GLU A 868 -3.90 -28.61 50.41
CA GLU A 868 -4.15 -27.43 51.27
C GLU A 868 -2.88 -26.80 51.90
N VAL A 869 -2.71 -25.47 51.89
CA VAL A 869 -3.54 -24.46 52.59
C VAL A 869 -3.51 -23.08 51.89
N GLN A 870 -4.55 -22.26 52.09
CA GLN A 870 -4.65 -20.85 51.68
C GLN A 870 -3.98 -19.88 52.68
N ARG A 871 -3.72 -18.63 52.26
CA ARG A 871 -3.11 -17.51 53.03
C ARG A 871 -1.62 -17.74 53.32
N GLY A 872 -0.78 -16.72 53.49
CA GLY A 872 -0.99 -15.26 53.40
C GLY A 872 0.13 -14.54 54.16
N GLU A 873 0.53 -13.37 53.67
CA GLU A 873 1.30 -12.30 54.37
C GLU A 873 2.73 -12.56 54.90
N GLU A 874 3.55 -11.52 54.69
CA GLU A 874 4.69 -10.99 55.46
C GLU A 874 6.06 -11.71 55.62
N GLU A 875 7.08 -10.98 55.13
CA GLU A 875 8.37 -10.60 55.73
C GLU A 875 9.27 -11.60 56.49
N CYS A 876 10.51 -11.75 55.98
CA CYS A 876 11.72 -11.23 56.65
C CYS A 876 12.96 -11.32 55.74
N ALA A 877 13.94 -10.44 55.97
CA ALA A 877 15.16 -10.29 55.14
C ALA A 877 16.47 -10.55 55.91
N THR A 878 17.58 -10.69 55.18
CA THR A 878 19.00 -10.49 55.62
C THR A 878 19.59 -11.51 56.63
N PHE A 879 20.92 -11.71 56.81
CA PHE A 879 22.17 -11.06 56.33
C PHE A 879 23.40 -12.03 56.36
N CYS A 880 24.50 -11.66 55.65
CA CYS A 880 25.96 -11.89 55.89
C CYS A 880 26.76 -12.94 55.06
N SER A 881 28.06 -12.79 54.73
CA SER A 881 28.95 -11.61 54.47
C SER A 881 30.39 -12.03 54.02
N ILE A 882 31.04 -11.26 53.11
CA ILE A 882 32.44 -10.69 53.15
C ILE A 882 33.63 -11.59 53.61
N THR A 883 34.84 -11.69 52.99
CA THR A 883 35.54 -11.19 51.76
C THR A 883 36.92 -11.89 51.64
N ASP A 884 37.61 -11.88 50.47
CA ASP A 884 39.10 -11.75 50.46
C ASP A 884 39.75 -11.33 49.11
N LEU A 885 40.70 -10.38 49.17
CA LEU A 885 41.88 -10.12 48.28
C LEU A 885 42.32 -8.63 48.31
N GLY A 886 43.63 -8.40 48.44
CA GLY A 886 44.32 -7.11 48.24
C GLY A 886 45.84 -7.33 48.10
N PRO A 887 46.71 -6.30 48.19
CA PRO A 887 46.48 -4.86 48.09
C PRO A 887 47.41 -4.17 47.05
N CYS A 888 47.21 -2.88 46.80
CA CYS A 888 48.26 -1.98 46.28
C CYS A 888 48.35 -0.71 47.14
N ASN A 889 49.55 -0.40 47.65
CA ASN A 889 49.85 0.78 48.47
C ASN A 889 50.51 1.87 47.63
N GLY A 890 50.23 3.16 47.91
CA GLY A 890 51.05 4.27 47.42
C GLY A 890 50.32 5.60 47.35
N ARG A 891 50.72 6.57 48.20
CA ARG A 891 50.14 7.92 48.22
C ARG A 891 50.68 8.80 47.08
N GLY A 892 49.83 9.65 46.52
CA GLY A 892 50.23 10.77 45.65
C GLY A 892 49.02 11.60 45.24
N ALA A 893 48.79 12.72 45.90
CA ALA A 893 47.70 13.66 45.59
C ALA A 893 48.26 14.97 45.00
N CYS A 894 47.35 15.81 44.48
CA CYS A 894 47.56 17.19 44.00
C CYS A 894 48.24 17.31 42.62
N VAL A 895 47.99 18.35 41.80
CA VAL A 895 46.97 19.45 41.78
C VAL A 895 46.97 20.03 40.34
N PRO A 896 45.87 20.61 39.82
CA PRO A 896 45.88 21.31 38.53
C PRO A 896 46.38 22.76 38.65
N PRO A 897 47.21 23.23 37.70
CA PRO A 897 47.21 24.65 37.33
C PRO A 897 47.29 24.84 35.79
N THR A 898 46.28 25.41 35.15
CA THR A 898 46.06 26.85 34.84
C THR A 898 46.29 27.15 33.35
N GLN A 899 45.61 28.18 32.85
CA GLN A 899 45.58 28.54 31.43
C GLN A 899 46.94 29.04 30.90
N GLY A 900 47.23 28.81 29.61
CA GLY A 900 48.16 29.66 28.86
C GLY A 900 49.43 29.03 28.27
N SER A 901 49.52 27.71 28.10
CA SER A 901 50.62 27.11 27.30
C SER A 901 50.23 25.79 26.63
N THR A 902 50.58 25.65 25.36
CA THR A 902 50.55 24.37 24.63
C THR A 902 51.71 23.48 25.08
N GLY A 903 51.41 22.33 25.71
CA GLY A 903 52.41 21.33 26.06
C GLY A 903 51.80 20.08 26.68
N GLU A 904 52.11 18.90 26.12
CA GLU A 904 51.84 17.62 26.77
C GLU A 904 52.69 17.49 28.05
N PHE A 905 52.17 16.82 29.08
CA PHE A 905 53.03 16.08 30.02
C PHE A 905 52.67 14.61 30.03
N ARG A 906 53.49 13.84 29.30
CA ARG A 906 53.52 12.38 29.27
C ARG A 906 54.42 11.86 30.40
N CYS A 907 53.98 10.78 31.02
CA CYS A 907 54.81 9.63 31.43
C CYS A 907 53.90 8.41 31.26
N LEU A 908 53.86 7.75 30.09
CA LEU A 908 54.73 6.62 29.72
C LEU A 908 54.73 5.53 30.82
N CYS A 909 54.36 4.28 30.53
CA CYS A 909 54.64 3.53 29.30
C CYS A 909 53.50 3.45 28.26
N GLU A 910 53.86 3.56 26.97
CA GLU A 910 52.95 3.51 25.81
C GLU A 910 52.85 2.11 25.17
N ALA A 911 51.87 1.99 24.25
CA ALA A 911 51.54 0.81 23.44
C ALA A 911 52.46 0.63 22.20
N PRO A 912 51.99 -0.04 21.13
CA PRO A 912 51.53 0.79 20.00
C PRO A 912 50.20 0.37 19.32
N TYR A 913 49.66 1.30 18.53
CA TYR A 913 48.35 1.31 17.86
C TYR A 913 48.42 1.06 16.34
N VAL A 914 47.28 0.74 15.69
CA VAL A 914 46.84 1.26 14.37
C VAL A 914 45.28 1.32 14.35
N THR A 915 44.61 2.48 14.56
CA THR A 915 44.06 3.49 13.61
C THR A 915 43.15 3.06 12.45
N VAL A 916 41.91 3.58 12.44
CA VAL A 916 41.14 4.01 11.24
C VAL A 916 40.38 5.32 11.58
N THR A 917 40.26 6.21 10.59
CA THR A 917 39.82 7.62 10.71
C THR A 917 38.31 7.84 10.56
N ILE A 918 37.78 8.87 11.23
CA ILE A 918 36.46 9.50 10.95
C ILE A 918 36.70 11.02 10.79
N ALA A 919 35.94 11.69 9.91
CA ALA A 919 36.02 13.14 9.70
C ALA A 919 34.86 13.90 10.40
N ASN A 920 35.17 15.11 10.88
CA ASN A 920 34.34 16.02 11.70
C ASN A 920 33.06 16.52 10.99
N GLY A 921 32.06 17.16 11.63
CA GLY A 921 31.84 17.64 13.01
C GLY A 921 30.36 18.14 13.14
N SER A 922 29.85 18.83 14.17
CA SER A 922 30.48 19.50 15.32
C SER A 922 29.50 19.68 16.50
N THR A 923 30.02 19.54 17.72
CA THR A 923 29.62 20.09 19.04
C THR A 923 28.37 20.97 19.25
N CYS A 924 27.58 20.63 20.30
CA CYS A 924 27.10 21.47 21.44
C CYS A 924 25.95 20.73 22.17
N ALA A 925 25.64 20.90 23.46
CA ALA A 925 26.38 21.28 24.67
C ALA A 925 25.54 20.77 25.85
N LEU A 926 26.14 20.35 26.98
CA LEU A 926 25.43 19.72 28.09
C LEU A 926 25.43 20.65 29.32
N ALA A 927 24.25 20.96 29.86
CA ALA A 927 24.08 21.64 31.13
C ALA A 927 23.35 20.73 32.12
N THR A 928 23.92 20.60 33.32
CA THR A 928 23.34 20.01 34.52
C THR A 928 22.25 20.94 35.09
N GLU A 929 21.37 20.59 36.03
CA GLU A 929 21.43 19.63 37.14
C GLU A 929 20.02 19.44 37.77
N THR A 930 19.74 18.29 38.43
CA THR A 930 18.78 18.05 39.58
C THR A 930 17.29 18.50 39.48
N THR A 931 16.26 17.87 40.10
CA THR A 931 16.11 16.80 41.11
C THR A 931 14.69 16.15 41.08
N SER A 932 14.45 15.15 41.96
CA SER A 932 13.14 14.58 42.41
C SER A 932 12.42 13.48 41.59
N SER A 933 13.01 12.28 41.65
CA SER A 933 12.37 11.00 42.08
C SER A 933 10.85 10.75 41.91
N SER A 934 10.52 9.72 41.12
CA SER A 934 9.81 8.52 41.64
C SER A 934 10.13 7.28 40.79
N LEU A 935 10.50 6.17 41.43
CA LEU A 935 10.75 4.89 40.75
C LEU A 935 9.48 4.02 40.76
N SER A 936 9.21 3.33 39.65
CA SER A 936 8.54 2.03 39.68
C SER A 936 9.01 1.12 38.54
N THR A 937 9.71 0.03 38.90
CA THR A 937 9.75 -1.24 38.15
C THR A 937 9.89 -1.18 36.62
N ALA A 938 11.07 -0.80 36.12
CA ALA A 938 11.46 -0.91 34.70
C ALA A 938 12.78 -1.68 34.53
N ALA A 939 12.91 -2.85 35.19
CA ALA A 939 14.11 -3.68 35.12
C ALA A 939 13.78 -5.17 35.28
N ILE A 940 13.15 -5.77 34.26
CA ILE A 940 13.07 -7.23 34.00
C ILE A 940 12.50 -7.53 32.59
N VAL A 941 11.76 -6.59 31.97
CA VAL A 941 11.21 -6.72 30.60
C VAL A 941 12.21 -6.31 29.49
N GLY A 942 13.46 -5.97 29.84
CA GLY A 942 14.48 -5.47 28.90
C GLY A 942 15.06 -6.49 27.91
N ILE A 943 14.69 -7.77 28.01
CA ILE A 943 15.25 -8.86 27.18
C ILE A 943 14.19 -9.48 26.24
N SER A 944 12.90 -9.16 26.39
CA SER A 944 11.84 -9.65 25.48
C SER A 944 11.53 -8.73 24.30
N LEU A 945 11.91 -7.44 24.35
CA LEU A 945 11.60 -6.48 23.29
C LEU A 945 12.38 -6.69 21.98
N SER A 946 13.59 -7.25 22.02
CA SER A 946 14.39 -7.51 20.82
C SER A 946 13.90 -8.73 20.02
N CYS A 947 13.23 -9.70 20.65
CA CYS A 947 12.63 -10.84 19.96
C CYS A 947 11.25 -10.55 19.36
N PHE A 948 10.47 -9.62 19.95
CA PHE A 948 9.14 -9.31 19.42
C PHE A 948 9.16 -8.37 18.21
N VAL A 949 10.08 -7.40 18.14
CA VAL A 949 10.26 -6.57 16.93
C VAL A 949 10.75 -7.43 15.74
N GLY A 950 11.54 -8.48 16.01
CA GLY A 950 11.97 -9.45 15.01
C GLY A 950 10.83 -10.25 14.37
N LEU A 951 9.78 -10.58 15.13
CA LEU A 951 8.61 -11.31 14.62
C LEU A 951 7.72 -10.47 13.68
N SER A 952 7.56 -9.17 13.96
CA SER A 952 6.93 -8.23 13.02
C SER A 952 7.72 -8.05 11.72
N VAL A 953 9.05 -8.11 11.78
CA VAL A 953 9.91 -8.04 10.58
C VAL A 953 9.92 -9.37 9.82
N LEU A 954 9.89 -10.52 10.49
CA LEU A 954 9.76 -11.83 9.82
C LEU A 954 8.40 -12.00 9.12
N ALA A 955 7.31 -11.48 9.70
CA ALA A 955 6.01 -11.43 9.03
C ALA A 955 6.05 -10.58 7.76
N ALA A 956 6.76 -9.45 7.78
CA ALA A 956 6.99 -8.63 6.59
C ALA A 956 7.85 -9.35 5.54
N VAL A 957 8.86 -10.12 5.94
CA VAL A 957 9.70 -10.92 5.01
C VAL A 957 8.92 -12.10 4.40
N LEU A 958 8.06 -12.80 5.16
CA LEU A 958 7.16 -13.81 4.59
C LEU A 958 6.13 -13.21 3.62
N LEU A 959 5.69 -11.98 3.83
CA LEU A 959 4.80 -11.25 2.90
C LEU A 959 5.50 -10.72 1.65
N ILE A 960 6.84 -10.58 1.66
CA ILE A 960 7.62 -10.21 0.48
C ILE A 960 7.77 -11.39 -0.50
N LEU A 961 7.75 -12.64 0.00
CA LEU A 961 7.81 -13.86 -0.83
C LEU A 961 6.47 -14.28 -1.46
N LEU A 962 5.38 -13.52 -1.27
CA LEU A 962 4.04 -13.87 -1.77
C LEU A 962 3.45 -12.87 -2.79
N ARG A 963 4.30 -12.12 -3.51
CA ARG A 963 3.85 -11.28 -4.64
C ARG A 963 3.90 -12.02 -5.98
N PRO A 964 2.77 -12.26 -6.67
CA PRO A 964 2.82 -12.67 -8.07
C PRO A 964 3.37 -11.51 -8.93
N LYS A 965 4.36 -11.80 -9.79
CA LYS A 965 4.87 -10.84 -10.78
C LYS A 965 3.80 -10.51 -11.81
N ARG A 966 3.07 -9.39 -11.62
CA ARG A 966 2.40 -8.71 -12.74
C ARG A 966 3.48 -8.22 -13.71
N ARG A 967 3.49 -8.75 -14.93
CA ARG A 967 4.09 -8.06 -16.07
C ARG A 967 3.10 -6.97 -16.50
N ASN A 968 3.62 -5.78 -16.77
CA ASN A 968 2.93 -4.69 -17.47
C ASN A 968 3.61 -4.49 -18.84
N PRO A 969 2.94 -3.82 -19.80
CA PRO A 969 1.52 -3.47 -19.80
C PRO A 969 0.63 -4.62 -20.30
#